data_AF-A0A399F794-F1
#
_entry.id   AF-A0A399F794-F1
#
_cell.length_a   1.000
_cell.length_b   1.000
_cell.length_c   1.000
_cell.angle_alpha   90.00
_cell.angle_beta   90.00
_cell.angle_gamma   90.00
#
_symmetry.space_group_name_H-M   'P 1'
#
loop_
_entity.id
_entity.type
_entity.pdbx_description
1 polymer ?
#
loop_
_entity_poly.entity_id
_entity_poly.type
_entity_poly.pdbx_seq_one_letter_code
_entity_poly.pdbx_strand_id
1 'polypeptide(L)'
;MKRTQGIALVVVLIAAAVLFVVLLSITSTLTVGSRKLTTEQQQTVRAQYAAESGITRAEGETRTLMRQVTYLVNRMDVSSLDTNTLLGYAANFCGVPFGSLNTALTTTNVMCTASPGSDASRWTLFTSLIPQSAYSAWNTANPNEPITGTPAEFWTRVFAGQIQRPPVVTSSSTNSQEQYRLSAGLQAVDVLGQASGSTYVLTFEFRPANATSTGELVTTGANPTVVATRTLQRGLGGPFQLKLSPPNFSAFAQFTNRQLTSVSGSRVFLGDNAVYDGPIHTNEYYSFSAGQSPLFGKTVTSAGCVARGTKTVTAGGVTSTIETCTSATPGAFVGTDSSPRDPCLVAPTATPIFAPKAGTTGCSNGNNKDKDVNYSADFIPLPPSTDATQKNAAQNIVNNSKGIYVDASELPTAPTAGVAGNLNGMTLWAAKDANGTGFSSSDWDAANNRWKQNSQYQMIEFTRDYFSYGRCVNPFSISLSPTSITYSTSIQNKAQTVKINVSRTGLVDASANPYNNSPTSPWQGAIDLSFGSYTPNNYSVSGFSADPTSPSATSSASTFTVTLSNNPTATTTVPVSGTANGFTSTQSLKINPMATGGGTGGTTTPPTPSLSTSASNAPDAIRSSSGQTVVVTTTVSANRSNFTTPDIVTFTFSGMPSGMVISTLTAPSGTGSTGNLSLPISVGPGVATGSYTITVTAKSGGLTATKTFTIRVGSSGQMIDRRWVRPFVTAALGPAWLLSATTPMLTLPTYVPTPNCTGGQVLDANYANRGIIRIQYRIAPDGTTVSRYRLEGVANATSAQTQWSSWQSEPNFNGIVYVDKQEGTYPDAIDGVTGPARISGLKDKNGATIPTTDPRTAPPAIARFQKLTIAAAQRINITGDLKYENPPCSGTPSRNGSGASSTINPAPCQDVDTMLANSSGQNILGIYSQSADIRIPNNPLPQNLEVNGILMSSAGRVYADYDSFTGSRGNFNLQGGIISNYYGQFGEQQGSTVVNGYGRAFAYDPRTEGSRLTPPFFPTFTQGQWVLQLDQNGVSKVTDPNQVTLNTSFIQPTKVP
;
A
#
# COMPACT_ATOMS: atom_id res chain seq x y z
N MET A 1 -104.71 52.21 35.56
CA MET A 1 -103.94 51.07 35.00
C MET A 1 -103.97 51.09 33.47
N LYS A 2 -103.17 51.92 32.76
CA LYS A 2 -102.97 51.85 31.28
C LYS A 2 -101.64 52.50 30.82
N ARG A 3 -100.57 52.47 31.64
CA ARG A 3 -99.27 53.12 31.30
C ARG A 3 -98.09 52.14 31.15
N THR A 4 -98.26 50.89 31.58
CA THR A 4 -97.20 49.86 31.59
C THR A 4 -97.16 48.95 30.36
N GLN A 5 -98.23 48.87 29.55
CA GLN A 5 -98.25 48.03 28.34
C GLN A 5 -97.57 48.68 27.11
N GLY A 6 -97.49 50.02 27.04
CA GLY A 6 -96.83 50.71 25.93
C GLY A 6 -95.30 50.67 25.99
N ILE A 7 -94.72 50.71 27.20
CA ILE A 7 -93.27 50.71 27.39
C ILE A 7 -92.67 49.32 27.09
N ALA A 8 -93.37 48.24 27.45
CA ALA A 8 -92.93 46.89 27.12
C ALA A 8 -92.87 46.65 25.61
N LEU A 9 -93.87 47.13 24.85
CA LEU A 9 -93.87 47.01 23.39
C LEU A 9 -92.71 47.78 22.77
N VAL A 10 -92.45 49.02 23.22
CA VAL A 10 -91.34 49.85 22.70
C VAL A 10 -89.97 49.25 23.03
N VAL A 11 -89.77 48.71 24.23
CA VAL A 11 -88.51 48.06 24.61
C VAL A 11 -88.29 46.78 23.82
N VAL A 12 -89.33 45.97 23.58
CA VAL A 12 -89.23 44.77 22.73
C VAL A 12 -88.96 45.14 21.27
N LEU A 13 -89.57 46.21 20.75
CA LEU A 13 -89.34 46.68 19.38
C LEU A 13 -87.92 47.25 19.19
N ILE A 14 -87.41 48.00 20.18
CA ILE A 14 -86.03 48.49 20.17
C ILE A 14 -85.06 47.32 20.31
N ALA A 15 -85.30 46.38 21.22
CA ALA A 15 -84.46 45.19 21.36
C ALA A 15 -84.45 44.33 20.09
N ALA A 16 -85.61 44.15 19.44
CA ALA A 16 -85.72 43.45 18.16
C ALA A 16 -85.02 44.20 17.02
N ALA A 17 -85.14 45.52 16.95
CA ALA A 17 -84.46 46.35 15.95
C ALA A 17 -82.94 46.32 16.14
N VAL A 18 -82.45 46.40 17.39
CA VAL A 18 -81.02 46.28 17.71
C VAL A 18 -80.50 44.89 17.36
N LEU A 19 -81.26 43.83 17.68
CA LEU A 19 -80.90 42.46 17.28
C LEU A 19 -80.82 42.32 15.76
N PHE A 20 -81.74 42.93 15.01
CA PHE A 20 -81.76 42.89 13.55
C PHE A 20 -80.56 43.63 12.93
N VAL A 21 -80.19 44.80 13.49
CA VAL A 21 -79.00 45.55 13.07
C VAL A 21 -77.71 44.78 13.36
N VAL A 22 -77.62 44.12 14.53
CA VAL A 22 -76.48 43.27 14.88
C VAL A 22 -76.40 42.07 13.93
N LEU A 23 -77.52 41.40 13.62
CA LEU A 23 -77.53 40.28 12.66
C LEU A 23 -77.12 40.71 11.25
N LEU A 24 -77.59 41.86 10.78
CA LEU A 24 -77.20 42.46 9.49
C LEU A 24 -75.71 42.84 9.46
N SER A 25 -75.17 43.33 10.58
CA SER A 25 -73.74 43.64 10.68
C SER A 25 -72.85 42.40 10.64
N ILE A 26 -73.27 41.31 11.29
CA ILE A 26 -72.53 40.04 11.33
C ILE A 26 -72.61 39.33 9.96
N THR A 27 -73.77 39.34 9.32
CA THR A 27 -73.93 38.76 7.96
C THR A 27 -73.17 39.57 6.90
N SER A 28 -73.12 40.90 7.01
CA SER A 28 -72.31 41.75 6.13
C SER A 28 -70.81 41.49 6.31
N THR A 29 -70.32 41.36 7.55
CA THR A 29 -68.89 41.10 7.80
C THR A 29 -68.48 39.69 7.37
N LEU A 30 -69.33 38.68 7.57
CA LEU A 30 -69.07 37.31 7.09
C LEU A 30 -69.10 37.20 5.56
N THR A 31 -70.03 37.90 4.89
CA THR A 31 -70.13 37.87 3.42
C THR A 31 -69.00 38.65 2.74
N VAL A 32 -68.56 39.76 3.33
CA VAL A 32 -67.39 40.50 2.85
C VAL A 32 -66.11 39.72 3.14
N GLY A 33 -66.01 39.08 4.31
CA GLY A 33 -64.89 38.22 4.69
C GLY A 33 -64.76 36.99 3.78
N SER A 34 -65.86 36.32 3.45
CA SER A 34 -65.84 35.16 2.55
C SER A 34 -65.47 35.54 1.12
N ARG A 35 -66.00 36.65 0.59
CA ARG A 35 -65.65 37.17 -0.75
C ARG A 35 -64.20 37.64 -0.84
N LYS A 36 -63.68 38.24 0.25
CA LYS A 36 -62.29 38.69 0.34
C LYS A 36 -61.35 37.49 0.39
N LEU A 37 -61.68 36.46 1.18
CA LEU A 37 -60.92 35.21 1.26
C LEU A 37 -60.89 34.47 -0.08
N THR A 38 -62.02 34.38 -0.79
CA THR A 38 -62.07 33.72 -2.12
C THR A 38 -61.28 34.49 -3.18
N THR A 39 -61.27 35.82 -3.13
CA THR A 39 -60.50 36.66 -4.06
C THR A 39 -59.00 36.54 -3.80
N GLU A 40 -58.58 36.60 -2.53
CA GLU A 40 -57.17 36.43 -2.12
C GLU A 40 -56.66 35.02 -2.45
N GLN A 41 -57.50 33.99 -2.27
CA GLN A 41 -57.21 32.62 -2.68
C GLN A 41 -57.06 32.50 -4.20
N GLN A 42 -57.96 33.11 -4.97
CA GLN A 42 -57.90 33.10 -6.43
C GLN A 42 -56.63 33.80 -6.97
N GLN A 43 -56.25 34.94 -6.38
CA GLN A 43 -55.04 35.67 -6.75
C GLN A 43 -53.77 34.87 -6.44
N THR A 44 -53.74 34.20 -5.28
CA THR A 44 -52.62 33.34 -4.88
C THR A 44 -52.47 32.12 -5.79
N VAL A 45 -53.58 31.47 -6.18
CA VAL A 45 -53.58 30.32 -7.10
C VAL A 45 -53.09 30.72 -8.49
N ARG A 46 -53.46 31.91 -8.98
CA ARG A 46 -52.94 32.44 -10.26
C ARG A 46 -51.44 32.70 -10.22
N ALA A 47 -50.94 33.31 -9.14
CA ALA A 47 -49.50 33.47 -8.93
C ALA A 47 -48.78 32.11 -8.85
N GLN A 48 -49.42 31.09 -8.26
CA GLN A 48 -48.88 29.73 -8.23
C GLN A 48 -48.81 29.09 -9.62
N TYR A 49 -49.86 29.14 -10.43
CA TYR A 49 -49.84 28.61 -11.81
C TYR A 49 -48.78 29.29 -12.68
N ALA A 50 -48.59 30.60 -12.52
CA ALA A 50 -47.50 31.32 -13.18
C ALA A 50 -46.11 30.79 -12.74
N ALA A 51 -45.93 30.54 -11.44
CA ALA A 51 -44.69 29.95 -10.91
C ALA A 51 -44.46 28.51 -11.41
N GLU A 52 -45.48 27.66 -11.46
CA GLU A 52 -45.39 26.27 -11.95
C GLU A 52 -45.05 26.23 -13.46
N SER A 53 -45.64 27.14 -14.22
CA SER A 53 -45.31 27.34 -15.65
C SER A 53 -43.85 27.73 -15.84
N GLY A 54 -43.33 28.60 -14.97
CA GLY A 54 -41.92 28.98 -14.97
C GLY A 54 -40.96 27.84 -14.63
N ILE A 55 -41.30 26.97 -13.67
CA ILE A 55 -40.50 25.76 -13.35
C ILE A 55 -40.46 24.80 -14.54
N THR A 56 -41.60 24.55 -15.19
CA THR A 56 -41.67 23.65 -16.35
C THR A 56 -40.81 24.17 -17.51
N ARG A 57 -40.83 25.49 -17.74
CA ARG A 57 -39.93 26.11 -18.73
C ARG A 57 -38.46 26.00 -18.32
N ALA A 58 -38.14 26.16 -17.05
CA ALA A 58 -36.78 25.99 -16.52
C ALA A 58 -36.21 24.61 -16.83
N GLU A 59 -37.02 23.56 -16.66
CA GLU A 59 -36.63 22.18 -16.95
C GLU A 59 -36.33 22.00 -18.45
N GLY A 60 -37.19 22.53 -19.33
CA GLY A 60 -36.97 22.49 -20.78
C GLY A 60 -35.72 23.24 -21.21
N GLU A 61 -35.53 24.46 -20.73
CA GLU A 61 -34.35 25.29 -21.05
C GLU A 61 -33.06 24.66 -20.51
N THR A 62 -33.09 24.07 -19.32
CA THR A 62 -31.92 23.37 -18.74
C THR A 62 -31.56 22.14 -19.56
N ARG A 63 -32.55 21.38 -20.06
CA ARG A 63 -32.28 20.22 -20.94
C ARG A 63 -31.58 20.65 -22.23
N THR A 64 -32.08 21.70 -22.90
CA THR A 64 -31.43 22.22 -24.11
C THR A 64 -30.02 22.74 -23.81
N LEU A 65 -29.85 23.47 -22.71
CA LEU A 65 -28.55 23.96 -22.24
C LEU A 65 -27.56 22.82 -21.99
N MET A 66 -27.98 21.75 -21.32
CA MET A 66 -27.11 20.59 -21.07
C MET A 66 -26.71 19.87 -22.35
N ARG A 67 -27.60 19.78 -23.35
CA ARG A 67 -27.26 19.24 -24.68
C ARG A 67 -26.21 20.11 -25.39
N GLN A 68 -26.38 21.44 -25.36
CA GLN A 68 -25.41 22.39 -25.92
C GLN A 68 -24.05 22.28 -25.22
N VAL A 69 -24.01 22.31 -23.89
CA VAL A 69 -22.78 22.19 -23.10
C VAL A 69 -22.07 20.88 -23.40
N THR A 70 -22.80 19.75 -23.39
CA THR A 70 -22.21 18.43 -23.69
C THR A 70 -21.63 18.36 -25.09
N TYR A 71 -22.35 18.87 -26.10
CA TYR A 71 -21.87 18.88 -27.49
C TYR A 71 -20.59 19.71 -27.68
N LEU A 72 -20.55 20.89 -27.05
CA LEU A 72 -19.45 21.84 -27.17
C LEU A 72 -18.20 21.36 -26.42
N VAL A 73 -18.38 20.89 -25.18
CA VAL A 73 -17.29 20.38 -24.35
C VAL A 73 -16.61 19.18 -25.02
N ASN A 74 -17.38 18.27 -25.64
CA ASN A 74 -16.85 17.15 -26.42
C ASN A 74 -15.99 17.55 -27.64
N ARG A 75 -15.91 18.84 -27.97
CA ARG A 75 -15.10 19.40 -29.06
C ARG A 75 -14.00 20.33 -28.58
N MET A 76 -13.70 20.35 -27.27
CA MET A 76 -12.55 21.10 -26.77
C MET A 76 -11.25 20.54 -27.35
N ASP A 77 -10.43 21.43 -27.89
CA ASP A 77 -9.07 21.15 -28.27
C ASP A 77 -8.15 21.36 -27.06
N VAL A 78 -7.68 20.26 -26.53
CA VAL A 78 -6.81 20.21 -25.35
C VAL A 78 -5.41 19.70 -25.71
N SER A 79 -5.08 19.71 -27.00
CA SER A 79 -3.85 19.11 -27.54
C SER A 79 -2.57 19.88 -27.22
N SER A 80 -2.67 21.18 -26.93
CA SER A 80 -1.54 22.11 -26.78
C SER A 80 -1.42 22.73 -25.38
N LEU A 81 -2.11 22.17 -24.38
CA LEU A 81 -2.16 22.73 -23.03
C LEU A 81 -0.88 22.45 -22.23
N ASP A 82 -0.34 23.49 -21.61
CA ASP A 82 0.67 23.36 -20.56
C ASP A 82 0.07 23.50 -19.15
N THR A 83 0.85 23.14 -18.14
CA THR A 83 0.40 23.14 -16.74
C THR A 83 0.08 24.54 -16.21
N ASN A 84 0.82 25.57 -16.62
CA ASN A 84 0.60 26.93 -16.13
C ASN A 84 -0.69 27.53 -16.71
N THR A 85 -0.97 27.25 -17.98
CA THR A 85 -2.19 27.64 -18.67
C THR A 85 -3.41 26.97 -18.02
N LEU A 86 -3.31 25.67 -17.71
CA LEU A 86 -4.34 24.92 -16.99
C LEU A 86 -4.63 25.48 -15.59
N LEU A 87 -3.58 25.78 -14.81
CA LEU A 87 -3.73 26.42 -13.51
C LEU A 87 -4.29 27.84 -13.65
N GLY A 88 -3.94 28.58 -14.70
CA GLY A 88 -4.56 29.86 -15.05
C GLY A 88 -6.07 29.72 -15.28
N TYR A 89 -6.50 28.70 -16.02
CA TYR A 89 -7.91 28.40 -16.20
C TYR A 89 -8.61 28.01 -14.90
N ALA A 90 -7.96 27.26 -14.01
CA ALA A 90 -8.49 26.94 -12.69
C ALA A 90 -8.71 28.21 -11.83
N ALA A 91 -7.72 29.10 -11.80
CA ALA A 91 -7.80 30.38 -11.09
C ALA A 91 -8.97 31.25 -11.62
N ASN A 92 -9.06 31.40 -12.94
CA ASN A 92 -10.14 32.15 -13.59
C ASN A 92 -11.50 31.52 -13.31
N PHE A 93 -11.63 30.20 -13.42
CA PHE A 93 -12.87 29.48 -13.13
C PHE A 93 -13.35 29.75 -11.69
N CYS A 94 -12.44 29.72 -10.72
CA CYS A 94 -12.74 30.02 -9.34
C CYS A 94 -12.96 31.51 -9.03
N GLY A 95 -12.50 32.41 -9.92
CA GLY A 95 -12.52 33.85 -9.69
C GLY A 95 -11.48 34.32 -8.66
N VAL A 96 -10.36 33.60 -8.55
CA VAL A 96 -9.27 33.90 -7.60
C VAL A 96 -7.97 34.22 -8.33
N PRO A 97 -7.05 35.00 -7.74
CA PRO A 97 -5.71 35.18 -8.31
C PRO A 97 -4.97 33.84 -8.40
N PHE A 98 -4.14 33.68 -9.43
CA PHE A 98 -3.34 32.46 -9.65
C PHE A 98 -2.54 32.03 -8.41
N GLY A 99 -1.90 32.97 -7.72
CA GLY A 99 -1.10 32.69 -6.52
C GLY A 99 -1.92 32.25 -5.29
N SER A 100 -3.25 32.31 -5.36
CA SER A 100 -4.15 31.87 -4.29
C SER A 100 -4.65 30.43 -4.48
N LEU A 101 -4.27 29.76 -5.57
CA LEU A 101 -4.56 28.34 -5.76
C LEU A 101 -3.78 27.48 -4.76
N ASN A 102 -4.45 26.52 -4.13
CA ASN A 102 -3.76 25.50 -3.36
C ASN A 102 -3.10 24.48 -4.31
N THR A 103 -1.82 24.70 -4.62
CA THR A 103 -1.03 23.84 -5.51
C THR A 103 -0.21 22.78 -4.77
N ALA A 104 -0.26 22.74 -3.44
CA ALA A 104 0.37 21.69 -2.62
C ALA A 104 -0.46 20.39 -2.66
N LEU A 105 -0.63 19.85 -3.86
CA LEU A 105 -1.52 18.72 -4.12
C LEU A 105 -0.76 17.41 -4.10
N THR A 106 -1.37 16.43 -3.47
CA THR A 106 -0.77 15.09 -3.25
C THR A 106 -1.84 13.99 -3.24
N THR A 107 -3.12 14.37 -3.09
CA THR A 107 -4.33 13.60 -3.41
C THR A 107 -5.36 14.54 -4.04
N THR A 108 -6.58 14.07 -4.36
CA THR A 108 -7.68 14.93 -4.83
C THR A 108 -8.08 15.93 -3.73
N ASN A 109 -7.68 17.18 -3.88
CA ASN A 109 -7.99 18.29 -2.96
C ASN A 109 -8.74 19.39 -3.69
N VAL A 110 -9.59 20.13 -2.97
CA VAL A 110 -10.16 21.38 -3.47
C VAL A 110 -9.02 22.38 -3.63
N MET A 111 -8.67 22.74 -4.86
CA MET A 111 -7.67 23.79 -5.14
C MET A 111 -8.24 25.17 -4.86
N CYS A 112 -9.51 25.35 -5.21
CA CYS A 112 -10.27 26.57 -4.99
C CYS A 112 -11.77 26.26 -5.11
N THR A 113 -12.56 27.02 -4.36
CA THR A 113 -14.01 27.07 -4.49
C THR A 113 -14.38 28.28 -5.33
N ALA A 114 -15.29 28.08 -6.28
CA ALA A 114 -15.73 29.11 -7.18
C ALA A 114 -16.61 30.13 -6.44
N SER A 115 -16.21 31.41 -6.50
CA SER A 115 -17.05 32.50 -6.00
C SER A 115 -18.23 32.74 -6.96
N PRO A 116 -19.40 33.22 -6.48
CA PRO A 116 -20.45 33.71 -7.38
C PRO A 116 -19.95 34.92 -8.18
N GLY A 117 -20.18 34.98 -9.50
CA GLY A 117 -19.74 36.11 -10.32
C GLY A 117 -19.91 35.87 -11.82
N SER A 118 -20.22 36.93 -12.57
CA SER A 118 -20.57 36.88 -13.99
C SER A 118 -19.48 37.42 -14.93
N ASP A 119 -18.23 37.55 -14.46
CA ASP A 119 -17.15 38.04 -15.30
C ASP A 119 -16.85 37.03 -16.43
N ALA A 120 -16.80 37.52 -17.66
CA ALA A 120 -16.50 36.74 -18.86
C ALA A 120 -15.10 36.09 -18.80
N SER A 121 -14.16 36.71 -18.09
CA SER A 121 -12.78 36.20 -17.91
C SER A 121 -12.74 34.82 -17.23
N ARG A 122 -13.76 34.48 -16.45
CA ARG A 122 -13.86 33.21 -15.71
C ARG A 122 -14.04 32.00 -16.60
N TRP A 123 -14.65 32.20 -17.75
CA TRP A 123 -15.01 31.13 -18.69
C TRP A 123 -13.98 30.96 -19.79
N THR A 124 -12.79 31.54 -19.61
CA THR A 124 -11.67 31.47 -20.55
C THR A 124 -11.31 30.05 -20.93
N LEU A 125 -11.43 29.08 -20.00
CA LEU A 125 -11.30 27.65 -20.26
C LEU A 125 -12.11 27.20 -21.47
N PHE A 126 -13.38 27.61 -21.55
CA PHE A 126 -14.28 27.16 -22.60
C PHE A 126 -14.10 28.00 -23.87
N THR A 127 -13.87 29.29 -23.74
CA THR A 127 -13.73 30.17 -24.90
C THR A 127 -12.42 29.99 -25.64
N SER A 128 -11.34 29.57 -24.97
CA SER A 128 -10.05 29.31 -25.62
C SER A 128 -9.97 27.91 -26.23
N LEU A 129 -10.58 26.90 -25.59
CA LEU A 129 -10.43 25.51 -26.01
C LEU A 129 -11.50 25.05 -26.97
N ILE A 130 -12.67 25.70 -27.04
CA ILE A 130 -13.72 25.32 -27.98
C ILE A 130 -13.56 26.16 -29.25
N PRO A 131 -13.25 25.54 -30.40
CA PRO A 131 -13.08 26.27 -31.65
C PRO A 131 -14.41 26.87 -32.11
N GLN A 132 -14.36 28.05 -32.74
CA GLN A 132 -15.56 28.75 -33.25
C GLN A 132 -16.40 27.87 -34.20
N SER A 133 -15.74 26.96 -34.95
CA SER A 133 -16.39 26.00 -35.84
C SER A 133 -17.36 25.06 -35.12
N ALA A 134 -17.15 24.76 -33.84
CA ALA A 134 -18.05 23.92 -33.06
C ALA A 134 -19.40 24.59 -32.82
N TYR A 135 -19.39 25.90 -32.51
CA TYR A 135 -20.61 26.69 -32.32
C TYR A 135 -21.41 26.80 -33.62
N SER A 136 -20.73 27.10 -34.73
CA SER A 136 -21.36 27.15 -36.05
C SER A 136 -21.94 25.79 -36.46
N ALA A 137 -21.22 24.69 -36.21
CA ALA A 137 -21.70 23.35 -36.50
C ALA A 137 -22.95 22.98 -35.69
N TRP A 138 -23.03 23.40 -34.42
CA TRP A 138 -24.26 23.23 -33.63
C TRP A 138 -25.44 23.98 -34.25
N ASN A 139 -25.25 25.25 -34.60
CA ASN A 139 -26.31 26.10 -35.14
C ASN A 139 -26.83 25.58 -36.49
N THR A 140 -25.94 25.02 -37.32
CA THR A 140 -26.33 24.36 -38.57
C THR A 140 -27.11 23.07 -38.31
N ALA A 141 -26.69 22.25 -37.35
CA ALA A 141 -27.34 20.99 -37.04
C ALA A 141 -28.66 21.16 -36.26
N ASN A 142 -28.80 22.23 -35.48
CA ASN A 142 -29.94 22.51 -34.61
C ASN A 142 -30.47 23.94 -34.83
N PRO A 143 -31.06 24.24 -36.01
CA PRO A 143 -31.50 25.59 -36.36
C PRO A 143 -32.61 26.14 -35.44
N ASN A 144 -33.34 25.26 -34.74
CA ASN A 144 -34.40 25.63 -33.80
C ASN A 144 -33.88 25.95 -32.39
N GLU A 145 -32.61 25.65 -32.10
CA GLU A 145 -31.97 25.87 -30.79
C GLU A 145 -30.60 26.54 -30.95
N PRO A 146 -30.49 27.67 -31.66
CA PRO A 146 -29.19 28.27 -31.97
C PRO A 146 -28.53 28.84 -30.72
N ILE A 147 -27.22 28.68 -30.63
CA ILE A 147 -26.36 29.41 -29.71
C ILE A 147 -26.20 30.83 -30.26
N THR A 148 -26.71 31.80 -29.51
CA THR A 148 -26.69 33.24 -29.85
C THR A 148 -25.70 34.00 -28.96
N GLY A 149 -25.13 35.08 -29.50
CA GLY A 149 -24.11 35.90 -28.85
C GLY A 149 -22.69 35.40 -29.11
N THR A 150 -21.71 36.08 -28.52
CA THR A 150 -20.31 35.62 -28.53
C THR A 150 -20.13 34.39 -27.62
N PRO A 151 -19.10 33.55 -27.83
CA PRO A 151 -18.82 32.43 -26.93
C PRO A 151 -18.72 32.85 -25.45
N ALA A 152 -18.10 34.00 -25.17
CA ALA A 152 -17.98 34.53 -23.82
C ALA A 152 -19.35 34.89 -23.22
N GLU A 153 -20.24 35.52 -23.99
CA GLU A 153 -21.62 35.82 -23.57
C GLU A 153 -22.42 34.54 -23.33
N PHE A 154 -22.24 33.52 -24.19
CA PHE A 154 -22.89 32.23 -24.02
C PHE A 154 -22.49 31.57 -22.70
N TRP A 155 -21.18 31.42 -22.41
CA TRP A 155 -20.72 30.78 -21.18
C TRP A 155 -21.03 31.59 -19.93
N THR A 156 -21.00 32.93 -20.03
CA THR A 156 -21.47 33.80 -18.96
C THR A 156 -22.95 33.54 -18.67
N ARG A 157 -23.79 33.41 -19.70
CA ARG A 157 -25.22 33.08 -19.55
C ARG A 157 -25.45 31.68 -18.98
N VAL A 158 -24.64 30.70 -19.38
CA VAL A 158 -24.68 29.32 -18.85
C VAL A 158 -24.41 29.30 -17.35
N PHE A 159 -23.37 30.01 -16.89
CA PHE A 159 -22.91 29.97 -15.50
C PHE A 159 -23.41 31.12 -14.61
N ALA A 160 -24.24 32.02 -15.14
CA ALA A 160 -24.70 33.18 -14.38
C ALA A 160 -25.60 32.82 -13.19
N GLY A 161 -26.28 31.67 -13.21
CA GLY A 161 -27.16 31.16 -12.14
C GLY A 161 -28.42 32.00 -11.83
N GLN A 162 -28.36 33.33 -12.05
CA GLN A 162 -29.33 34.34 -11.66
C GLN A 162 -29.48 35.46 -12.71
N ILE A 163 -29.65 35.10 -13.99
CA ILE A 163 -30.16 36.11 -14.92
C ILE A 163 -31.64 36.26 -14.63
N GLN A 164 -32.03 37.36 -13.99
CA GLN A 164 -33.42 37.79 -13.97
C GLN A 164 -33.86 37.97 -15.41
N ARG A 165 -34.49 36.93 -15.96
CA ARG A 165 -35.13 37.05 -17.26
C ARG A 165 -36.25 38.09 -17.15
N PRO A 166 -36.48 38.89 -18.21
CA PRO A 166 -37.63 39.78 -18.24
C PRO A 166 -38.89 38.98 -17.89
N PRO A 167 -39.82 39.55 -17.10
CA PRO A 167 -41.02 38.85 -16.69
C PRO A 167 -41.74 38.30 -17.92
N VAL A 168 -41.97 36.99 -17.95
CA VAL A 168 -42.69 36.37 -19.07
C VAL A 168 -44.17 36.37 -18.73
N VAL A 169 -44.95 37.03 -19.59
CA VAL A 169 -46.40 37.10 -19.47
C VAL A 169 -46.99 35.76 -19.88
N THR A 170 -47.72 35.13 -18.97
CA THR A 170 -48.44 33.87 -19.20
C THR A 170 -49.87 34.11 -19.64
N SER A 171 -50.49 35.15 -19.07
CA SER A 171 -51.81 35.63 -19.48
C SER A 171 -51.95 37.12 -19.18
N SER A 172 -52.73 37.83 -19.98
CA SER A 172 -53.08 39.23 -19.74
C SER A 172 -54.59 39.43 -19.80
N SER A 173 -55.09 40.28 -18.92
CA SER A 173 -56.47 40.76 -18.89
C SER A 173 -56.47 42.29 -18.86
N THR A 174 -57.63 42.91 -19.05
CA THR A 174 -57.78 44.37 -19.03
C THR A 174 -57.24 45.04 -17.76
N ASN A 175 -57.27 44.35 -16.62
CA ASN A 175 -56.91 44.91 -15.30
C ASN A 175 -55.73 44.20 -14.59
N SER A 176 -55.25 43.06 -15.12
CA SER A 176 -54.19 42.28 -14.48
C SER A 176 -53.40 41.41 -15.46
N GLN A 177 -52.14 41.17 -15.14
CA GLN A 177 -51.17 40.40 -15.91
C GLN A 177 -50.55 39.33 -15.02
N GLU A 178 -50.61 38.06 -15.45
CA GLU A 178 -49.91 36.95 -14.81
C GLU A 178 -48.53 36.82 -15.44
N GLN A 179 -47.49 36.97 -14.65
CA GLN A 179 -46.12 36.87 -15.12
C GLN A 179 -45.28 35.98 -14.20
N TYR A 180 -44.19 35.43 -14.71
CA TYR A 180 -43.19 34.79 -13.86
C TYR A 180 -41.78 35.32 -14.15
N ARG A 181 -40.96 35.33 -13.11
CA ARG A 181 -39.51 35.50 -13.18
C ARG A 181 -38.86 34.15 -12.97
N LEU A 182 -37.86 33.83 -13.79
CA LEU A 182 -37.16 32.55 -13.75
C LEU A 182 -35.67 32.75 -13.51
N SER A 183 -35.12 31.94 -12.60
CA SER A 183 -33.69 31.78 -12.35
C SER A 183 -33.32 30.30 -12.47
N ALA A 184 -32.54 29.93 -13.48
CA ALA A 184 -32.00 28.59 -13.68
C ALA A 184 -30.69 28.68 -14.49
N GLY A 185 -29.80 27.70 -14.34
CA GLY A 185 -28.50 27.67 -15.03
C GLY A 185 -27.55 26.68 -14.40
N LEU A 186 -26.27 26.76 -14.74
CA LEU A 186 -25.19 26.06 -14.06
C LEU A 186 -24.52 26.98 -13.05
N GLN A 187 -24.03 26.41 -11.98
CA GLN A 187 -23.19 27.08 -10.99
C GLN A 187 -21.84 26.37 -10.97
N ALA A 188 -20.76 27.13 -11.12
CA ALA A 188 -19.41 26.66 -10.82
C ALA A 188 -19.29 26.40 -9.32
N VAL A 189 -18.74 25.24 -8.93
CA VAL A 189 -18.68 24.81 -7.53
C VAL A 189 -17.25 24.86 -7.05
N ASP A 190 -16.43 23.90 -7.48
CA ASP A 190 -15.05 23.74 -7.03
C ASP A 190 -14.18 23.34 -8.21
N VAL A 191 -12.88 23.62 -8.11
CA VAL A 191 -11.88 22.93 -8.92
C VAL A 191 -11.09 22.02 -7.99
N LEU A 192 -11.19 20.72 -8.23
CA LEU A 192 -10.41 19.71 -7.53
C LEU A 192 -9.11 19.46 -8.30
N GLY A 193 -7.99 19.42 -7.60
CA GLY A 193 -6.69 19.09 -8.16
C GLY A 193 -6.17 17.82 -7.53
N GLN A 194 -5.60 16.94 -8.35
CA GLN A 194 -4.86 15.77 -7.89
C GLN A 194 -3.50 15.76 -8.57
N ALA A 195 -2.42 15.63 -7.79
CA ALA A 195 -1.09 15.42 -8.37
C ALA A 195 -1.02 14.06 -9.07
N SER A 196 -0.49 14.07 -10.29
CA SER A 196 -0.24 12.88 -11.10
C SER A 196 1.09 13.07 -11.82
N GLY A 197 2.15 12.43 -11.32
CA GLY A 197 3.49 12.73 -11.82
C GLY A 197 3.90 14.18 -11.52
N SER A 198 4.55 14.82 -12.48
CA SER A 198 4.92 16.25 -12.44
C SER A 198 3.77 17.20 -12.85
N THR A 199 2.55 16.68 -12.98
CA THR A 199 1.38 17.37 -13.53
C THR A 199 0.15 17.25 -12.62
N TYR A 200 -0.94 17.94 -12.97
CA TYR A 200 -2.20 17.87 -12.22
C TYR A 200 -3.32 17.27 -13.06
N VAL A 201 -4.12 16.41 -12.45
CA VAL A 201 -5.48 16.13 -12.90
C VAL A 201 -6.37 17.23 -12.31
N LEU A 202 -7.02 18.03 -13.16
CA LEU A 202 -7.95 19.06 -12.73
C LEU A 202 -9.38 18.58 -12.98
N THR A 203 -10.23 18.64 -11.97
CA THR A 203 -11.66 18.35 -12.08
C THR A 203 -12.44 19.62 -11.78
N PHE A 204 -13.04 20.21 -12.80
CA PHE A 204 -13.92 21.36 -12.67
C PHE A 204 -15.32 20.84 -12.39
N GLU A 205 -15.83 21.13 -11.19
CA GLU A 205 -17.17 20.74 -10.78
C GLU A 205 -18.14 21.89 -11.01
N PHE A 206 -19.26 21.57 -11.65
CA PHE A 206 -20.38 22.47 -11.81
C PHE A 206 -21.69 21.75 -11.53
N ARG A 207 -22.67 22.44 -10.96
CA ARG A 207 -23.97 21.87 -10.58
C ARG A 207 -25.09 22.65 -11.25
N PRO A 208 -26.18 22.01 -11.65
CA PRO A 208 -27.41 22.73 -11.96
C PRO A 208 -27.83 23.56 -10.75
N ALA A 209 -27.97 24.87 -10.94
CA ALA A 209 -28.55 25.72 -9.93
C ALA A 209 -30.01 25.29 -9.73
N ASN A 210 -30.51 25.44 -8.50
CA ASN A 210 -31.92 25.20 -8.23
C ASN A 210 -32.77 26.14 -9.09
N ALA A 211 -33.68 25.58 -9.90
CA ALA A 211 -34.63 26.38 -10.65
C ALA A 211 -35.56 27.09 -9.67
N THR A 212 -35.52 28.42 -9.68
CA THR A 212 -36.40 29.25 -8.87
C THR A 212 -37.32 30.01 -9.79
N SER A 213 -38.62 29.84 -9.63
CA SER A 213 -39.64 30.60 -10.36
C SER A 213 -40.51 31.39 -9.40
N THR A 214 -40.57 32.70 -9.62
CA THR A 214 -41.43 33.62 -8.88
C THR A 214 -42.57 34.05 -9.79
N GLY A 215 -43.77 33.51 -9.57
CA GLY A 215 -45.00 33.94 -10.22
C GLY A 215 -45.56 35.18 -9.53
N GLU A 216 -45.94 36.18 -10.31
CA GLU A 216 -46.47 37.47 -9.88
C GLU A 216 -47.78 37.74 -10.63
N LEU A 217 -48.80 38.20 -9.92
CA LEU A 217 -49.99 38.82 -10.51
C LEU A 217 -49.84 40.34 -10.37
N VAL A 218 -49.84 41.06 -11.49
CA VAL A 218 -49.55 42.50 -11.54
C VAL A 218 -50.72 43.26 -12.13
N THR A 219 -51.08 44.43 -11.58
CA THR A 219 -52.13 45.29 -12.17
C THR A 219 -51.65 45.97 -13.46
N THR A 220 -52.52 46.06 -14.46
CA THR A 220 -52.24 46.79 -15.71
C THR A 220 -52.58 48.28 -15.55
N GLY A 221 -51.66 49.19 -15.88
CA GLY A 221 -51.86 50.65 -15.76
C GLY A 221 -50.55 51.45 -15.66
N ALA A 222 -50.64 52.77 -15.48
CA ALA A 222 -49.48 53.68 -15.41
C ALA A 222 -48.54 53.40 -14.21
N ASN A 223 -49.04 52.76 -13.15
CA ASN A 223 -48.28 52.31 -11.98
C ASN A 223 -48.62 50.84 -11.69
N PRO A 224 -47.93 49.87 -12.32
CA PRO A 224 -48.16 48.45 -12.07
C PRO A 224 -47.78 48.08 -10.63
N THR A 225 -48.66 47.37 -9.93
CA THR A 225 -48.45 46.90 -8.54
C THR A 225 -48.61 45.39 -8.48
N VAL A 226 -47.77 44.74 -7.67
CA VAL A 226 -47.82 43.28 -7.47
C VAL A 226 -48.90 42.96 -6.43
N VAL A 227 -49.92 42.20 -6.85
CA VAL A 227 -51.12 41.88 -6.07
C VAL A 227 -50.98 40.55 -5.34
N ALA A 228 -50.25 39.60 -5.93
CA ALA A 228 -49.92 38.32 -5.32
C ALA A 228 -48.60 37.79 -5.87
N THR A 229 -47.82 37.10 -5.03
CA THR A 229 -46.52 36.51 -5.39
C THR A 229 -46.42 35.10 -4.87
N ARG A 230 -45.90 34.18 -5.67
CA ARG A 230 -45.55 32.82 -5.25
C ARG A 230 -44.18 32.43 -5.79
N THR A 231 -43.30 31.97 -4.90
CA THR A 231 -41.98 31.45 -5.28
C THR A 231 -41.95 29.95 -5.14
N LEU A 232 -41.49 29.26 -6.18
CA LEU A 232 -41.24 27.82 -6.20
C LEU A 232 -39.76 27.58 -6.49
N GLN A 233 -39.19 26.54 -5.86
CA GLN A 233 -37.81 26.13 -6.07
C GLN A 233 -37.75 24.62 -6.32
N ARG A 234 -36.95 24.20 -7.31
CA ARG A 234 -36.76 22.79 -7.68
C ARG A 234 -35.30 22.47 -7.94
N GLY A 235 -34.81 21.37 -7.38
CA GLY A 235 -33.48 20.83 -7.71
C GLY A 235 -33.49 20.14 -9.08
N LEU A 236 -32.50 20.43 -9.92
CA LEU A 236 -32.43 19.98 -11.32
C LEU A 236 -31.35 18.91 -11.59
N GLY A 237 -30.85 18.22 -10.56
CA GLY A 237 -29.92 17.09 -10.72
C GLY A 237 -28.63 17.20 -9.90
N GLY A 238 -27.72 16.26 -10.15
CA GLY A 238 -26.43 16.13 -9.47
C GLY A 238 -25.28 16.93 -10.14
N PRO A 239 -24.08 16.89 -9.56
CA PRO A 239 -22.91 17.56 -10.11
C PRO A 239 -22.45 16.95 -11.44
N PHE A 240 -21.95 17.84 -12.27
CA PHE A 240 -21.21 17.56 -13.49
C PHE A 240 -19.74 17.81 -13.24
N GLN A 241 -18.92 16.91 -13.75
CA GLN A 241 -17.48 17.02 -13.61
C GLN A 241 -16.83 17.03 -14.98
N LEU A 242 -16.04 18.07 -15.21
CA LEU A 242 -15.12 18.15 -16.33
C LEU A 242 -13.72 17.83 -15.82
N LYS A 243 -13.21 16.66 -16.16
CA LYS A 243 -11.89 16.21 -15.73
C LYS A 243 -10.90 16.31 -16.87
N LEU A 244 -9.85 17.10 -16.65
CA LEU A 244 -8.67 17.23 -17.50
C LEU A 244 -7.54 16.44 -16.87
N SER A 245 -7.13 15.36 -17.52
CA SER A 245 -6.04 14.50 -17.04
C SER A 245 -4.83 14.61 -17.96
N PRO A 246 -3.61 14.63 -17.41
CA PRO A 246 -2.41 14.63 -18.22
C PRO A 246 -2.36 13.33 -19.03
N PRO A 247 -1.79 13.38 -20.24
CA PRO A 247 -1.50 12.15 -20.95
C PRO A 247 -0.48 11.34 -20.15
N ASN A 248 -0.62 10.02 -20.20
CA ASN A 248 0.24 9.12 -19.43
C ASN A 248 0.77 7.97 -20.27
N PHE A 249 1.88 7.43 -19.81
CA PHE A 249 2.57 6.36 -20.51
C PHE A 249 1.77 5.06 -20.56
N SER A 250 0.80 4.85 -19.66
CA SER A 250 -0.02 3.63 -19.63
C SER A 250 -0.94 3.47 -20.84
N ALA A 251 -1.17 4.55 -21.62
CA ALA A 251 -1.97 4.51 -22.83
C ALA A 251 -1.32 3.72 -23.99
N PHE A 252 -0.02 3.45 -23.95
CA PHE A 252 0.68 2.75 -25.03
C PHE A 252 0.74 1.24 -24.77
N ALA A 253 0.42 0.44 -25.79
CA ALA A 253 0.76 -0.99 -25.81
C ALA A 253 2.28 -1.18 -25.88
N GLN A 254 2.95 -0.32 -26.67
CA GLN A 254 4.40 -0.23 -26.65
C GLN A 254 4.88 1.21 -26.89
N PHE A 255 5.70 1.70 -25.97
CA PHE A 255 6.47 2.93 -26.12
C PHE A 255 7.96 2.60 -26.04
N THR A 256 8.75 3.09 -26.99
CA THR A 256 10.20 2.90 -26.95
C THR A 256 10.90 4.21 -27.31
N ASN A 257 11.62 4.83 -26.36
CA ASN A 257 12.32 6.09 -26.61
C ASN A 257 13.39 5.92 -27.70
N ARG A 258 14.13 4.81 -27.68
CA ARG A 258 15.19 4.49 -28.64
C ARG A 258 14.97 3.10 -29.20
N GLN A 259 14.80 2.99 -30.52
CA GLN A 259 14.47 1.72 -31.19
C GLN A 259 15.73 0.85 -31.40
N LEU A 260 16.52 0.71 -30.33
CA LEU A 260 17.79 0.02 -30.22
C LEU A 260 17.74 -0.92 -29.01
N THR A 261 18.53 -1.99 -29.03
CA THR A 261 18.59 -2.92 -27.89
C THR A 261 19.39 -2.40 -26.70
N SER A 262 20.20 -1.35 -26.88
CA SER A 262 20.94 -0.63 -25.83
C SER A 262 21.57 0.64 -26.43
N VAL A 263 22.36 1.40 -25.65
CA VAL A 263 23.11 2.59 -26.12
C VAL A 263 24.01 2.26 -27.32
N SER A 264 24.71 1.12 -27.27
CA SER A 264 25.60 0.60 -28.31
C SER A 264 24.96 -0.54 -29.11
N GLY A 265 23.67 -0.77 -28.90
CA GLY A 265 22.93 -1.89 -29.46
C GLY A 265 22.56 -1.71 -30.92
N SER A 266 22.26 -2.81 -31.58
CA SER A 266 21.79 -2.80 -32.96
C SER A 266 20.34 -2.30 -33.05
N ARG A 267 19.99 -1.84 -34.25
CA ARG A 267 18.63 -1.49 -34.65
C ARG A 267 17.70 -2.70 -34.52
N VAL A 268 16.50 -2.45 -33.98
CA VAL A 268 15.48 -3.50 -33.84
C VAL A 268 14.57 -3.51 -35.05
N PHE A 269 14.55 -4.63 -35.76
CA PHE A 269 13.68 -4.86 -36.90
C PHE A 269 12.41 -5.62 -36.48
N LEU A 270 11.25 -5.03 -36.77
CA LEU A 270 9.94 -5.63 -36.53
C LEU A 270 9.53 -6.50 -37.71
N GLY A 271 9.13 -7.73 -37.40
CA GLY A 271 8.81 -8.78 -38.37
C GLY A 271 7.39 -9.34 -38.23
N ASP A 272 7.15 -10.53 -38.78
CA ASP A 272 5.82 -11.17 -38.73
C ASP A 272 5.34 -11.51 -37.30
N ASN A 273 6.29 -11.63 -36.37
CA ASN A 273 6.08 -11.85 -34.95
C ASN A 273 5.60 -10.61 -34.19
N ALA A 274 5.71 -9.42 -34.79
CA ALA A 274 5.26 -8.17 -34.20
C ALA A 274 3.77 -7.99 -34.50
N VAL A 275 2.93 -8.35 -33.52
CA VAL A 275 1.48 -8.18 -33.55
C VAL A 275 1.08 -7.31 -32.36
N TYR A 276 0.57 -6.11 -32.63
CA TYR A 276 0.15 -5.14 -31.61
C TYR A 276 -1.31 -4.76 -31.83
N ASP A 277 -2.17 -4.94 -30.84
CA ASP A 277 -3.60 -4.57 -30.90
C ASP A 277 -3.92 -3.22 -30.21
N GLY A 278 -2.90 -2.54 -29.66
CA GLY A 278 -3.02 -1.21 -29.05
C GLY A 278 -2.04 -0.17 -29.64
N PRO A 279 -2.12 1.10 -29.20
CA PRO A 279 -1.31 2.18 -29.73
C PRO A 279 0.19 1.98 -29.46
N ILE A 280 1.04 2.32 -30.42
CA ILE A 280 2.50 2.27 -30.27
C ILE A 280 3.17 3.59 -30.64
N HIS A 281 4.27 3.88 -29.96
CA HIS A 281 5.07 5.08 -30.20
C HIS A 281 6.58 4.80 -30.10
N THR A 282 7.36 5.48 -30.93
CA THR A 282 8.81 5.63 -30.71
C THR A 282 9.28 7.06 -30.96
N ASN A 283 10.18 7.56 -30.12
CA ASN A 283 10.76 8.87 -30.38
C ASN A 283 11.77 8.85 -31.54
N GLU A 284 12.21 7.68 -32.00
CA GLU A 284 13.13 7.53 -33.14
C GLU A 284 12.38 7.00 -34.36
N TYR A 285 12.91 5.94 -34.99
CA TYR A 285 12.39 5.32 -36.18
C TYR A 285 12.00 3.89 -35.90
N TYR A 286 10.86 3.47 -36.42
CA TYR A 286 10.62 2.05 -36.62
C TYR A 286 11.55 1.51 -37.70
N SER A 287 11.89 0.23 -37.58
CA SER A 287 12.61 -0.51 -38.62
C SER A 287 11.85 -1.80 -38.87
N PHE A 288 11.58 -2.09 -40.14
CA PHE A 288 10.77 -3.23 -40.56
C PHE A 288 11.64 -4.21 -41.34
N SER A 289 11.57 -5.49 -40.98
CA SER A 289 12.33 -6.56 -41.64
C SER A 289 11.88 -6.72 -43.10
N ALA A 290 12.84 -6.87 -44.03
CA ALA A 290 12.53 -7.17 -45.43
C ALA A 290 11.75 -8.49 -45.55
N GLY A 291 10.70 -8.48 -46.38
CA GLY A 291 9.86 -9.64 -46.69
C GLY A 291 8.86 -10.00 -45.60
N GLN A 292 8.75 -9.21 -44.52
CA GLN A 292 7.87 -9.47 -43.38
C GLN A 292 6.81 -8.38 -43.24
N SER A 293 5.67 -8.74 -42.64
CA SER A 293 4.47 -7.91 -42.54
C SER A 293 3.99 -7.80 -41.10
N PRO A 294 4.66 -7.01 -40.23
CA PRO A 294 4.19 -6.75 -38.87
C PRO A 294 2.77 -6.17 -38.87
N LEU A 295 1.99 -6.45 -37.82
CA LEU A 295 0.57 -6.09 -37.71
C LEU A 295 0.32 -5.09 -36.59
N PHE A 296 -0.40 -4.02 -36.91
CA PHE A 296 -0.76 -2.95 -35.98
C PHE A 296 -2.28 -2.71 -36.02
N GLY A 297 -2.95 -2.91 -34.89
CA GLY A 297 -4.40 -2.79 -34.75
C GLY A 297 -4.91 -1.37 -34.43
N LYS A 298 -4.00 -0.48 -34.02
CA LYS A 298 -4.29 0.89 -33.56
C LYS A 298 -3.17 1.84 -34.01
N THR A 299 -3.19 3.06 -33.48
CA THR A 299 -2.32 4.15 -33.90
C THR A 299 -0.83 3.80 -33.79
N VAL A 300 -0.07 4.09 -34.86
CA VAL A 300 1.38 3.96 -34.93
C VAL A 300 1.99 5.34 -35.09
N THR A 301 2.84 5.74 -34.15
CA THR A 301 3.42 7.09 -34.14
C THR A 301 4.92 7.05 -33.99
N SER A 302 5.62 7.96 -34.66
CA SER A 302 7.02 8.21 -34.39
C SER A 302 7.36 9.68 -34.43
N ALA A 303 8.30 10.11 -33.59
CA ALA A 303 8.82 11.47 -33.67
C ALA A 303 9.95 11.62 -34.72
N GLY A 304 10.56 10.53 -35.18
CA GLY A 304 11.62 10.59 -36.19
C GLY A 304 12.87 11.33 -35.70
N CYS A 305 13.12 11.35 -34.40
CA CYS A 305 14.18 12.16 -33.82
C CYS A 305 15.56 11.64 -34.24
N VAL A 306 16.39 12.52 -34.82
CA VAL A 306 17.77 12.22 -35.26
C VAL A 306 18.81 12.87 -34.37
N ALA A 307 18.46 13.98 -33.73
CA ALA A 307 19.34 14.70 -32.82
C ALA A 307 18.61 15.00 -31.51
N ARG A 308 19.28 14.72 -30.40
CA ARG A 308 18.74 14.85 -29.05
C ARG A 308 19.47 15.98 -28.32
N GLY A 309 18.73 16.68 -27.48
CA GLY A 309 19.20 17.69 -26.55
C GLY A 309 18.59 17.47 -25.17
N THR A 310 18.80 18.43 -24.28
CA THR A 310 18.14 18.45 -22.98
C THR A 310 17.48 19.80 -22.75
N LYS A 311 16.37 19.79 -22.02
CA LYS A 311 15.66 20.98 -21.57
C LYS A 311 15.42 20.89 -20.08
N THR A 312 15.77 21.95 -19.37
CA THR A 312 15.39 22.08 -17.97
C THR A 312 13.95 22.56 -17.88
N VAL A 313 13.10 21.80 -17.18
CA VAL A 313 11.70 22.11 -16.93
C VAL A 313 11.51 22.24 -15.43
N THR A 314 10.91 23.35 -15.01
CA THR A 314 10.49 23.56 -13.63
C THR A 314 8.98 23.47 -13.55
N ALA A 315 8.45 22.50 -12.82
CA ALA A 315 7.02 22.31 -12.59
C ALA A 315 6.78 22.07 -11.09
N GLY A 316 5.81 22.78 -10.50
CA GLY A 316 5.49 22.63 -9.07
C GLY A 316 6.66 22.93 -8.11
N GLY A 317 7.62 23.77 -8.51
CA GLY A 317 8.82 24.06 -7.73
C GLY A 317 9.95 23.02 -7.84
N VAL A 318 9.75 21.95 -8.62
CA VAL A 318 10.77 20.92 -8.88
C VAL A 318 11.40 21.17 -10.24
N THR A 319 12.73 21.34 -10.26
CA THR A 319 13.51 21.51 -11.49
C THR A 319 14.04 20.16 -11.95
N SER A 320 13.69 19.77 -13.16
CA SER A 320 14.04 18.50 -13.78
C SER A 320 14.67 18.73 -15.16
N THR A 321 15.69 17.97 -15.51
CA THR A 321 16.28 17.98 -16.85
C THR A 321 15.68 16.84 -17.65
N ILE A 322 14.91 17.16 -18.68
CA ILE A 322 14.32 16.18 -19.59
C ILE A 322 15.07 16.14 -20.92
N GLU A 323 15.00 14.99 -21.58
CA GLU A 323 15.49 14.86 -22.96
C GLU A 323 14.54 15.58 -23.92
N THR A 324 15.05 16.12 -25.02
CA THR A 324 14.24 16.76 -26.06
C THR A 324 14.77 16.41 -27.45
N CYS A 325 13.90 16.46 -28.46
CA CYS A 325 14.34 16.39 -29.84
C CYS A 325 14.76 17.75 -30.37
N THR A 326 15.98 17.86 -30.90
CA THR A 326 16.50 19.09 -31.53
C THR A 326 16.40 19.06 -33.05
N SER A 327 16.33 17.88 -33.65
CA SER A 327 16.06 17.69 -35.08
C SER A 327 15.34 16.37 -35.31
N ALA A 328 14.29 16.41 -36.12
CA ALA A 328 13.46 15.27 -36.48
C ALA A 328 13.31 15.16 -38.00
N THR A 329 13.28 13.94 -38.52
CA THR A 329 12.95 13.64 -39.92
C THR A 329 11.89 12.55 -39.94
N PRO A 330 10.70 12.80 -40.52
CA PRO A 330 9.65 11.78 -40.57
C PRO A 330 10.04 10.56 -41.41
N GLY A 331 9.69 9.35 -40.94
CA GLY A 331 9.79 8.11 -41.72
C GLY A 331 10.01 6.87 -40.86
N ALA A 332 10.32 5.75 -41.52
CA ALA A 332 10.80 4.51 -40.92
C ALA A 332 11.82 3.82 -41.85
N PHE A 333 12.58 2.87 -41.33
CA PHE A 333 13.49 2.05 -42.13
C PHE A 333 12.80 0.77 -42.60
N VAL A 334 13.02 0.40 -43.86
CA VAL A 334 12.46 -0.81 -44.46
C VAL A 334 13.61 -1.66 -45.01
N GLY A 335 13.73 -2.89 -44.55
CA GLY A 335 14.79 -3.81 -44.99
C GLY A 335 16.20 -3.26 -44.78
N THR A 336 16.97 -3.15 -45.87
CA THR A 336 18.37 -2.69 -45.85
C THR A 336 18.51 -1.19 -46.15
N ASP A 337 17.44 -0.41 -46.05
CA ASP A 337 17.47 1.01 -46.35
C ASP A 337 18.47 1.78 -45.47
N SER A 338 19.31 2.59 -46.12
CA SER A 338 20.29 3.46 -45.46
C SER A 338 19.70 4.77 -44.95
N SER A 339 18.49 5.13 -45.36
CA SER A 339 17.78 6.35 -44.93
C SER A 339 16.30 6.05 -44.63
N PRO A 340 15.67 6.77 -43.67
CA PRO A 340 14.26 6.59 -43.38
C PRO A 340 13.40 7.06 -44.57
N ARG A 341 12.30 6.38 -44.83
CA ARG A 341 11.31 6.69 -45.87
C ARG A 341 9.91 6.54 -45.30
N ASP A 342 8.90 7.12 -45.94
CA ASP A 342 7.51 6.85 -45.59
C ASP A 342 7.11 5.45 -46.09
N PRO A 343 6.85 4.47 -45.19
CA PRO A 343 6.46 3.11 -45.59
C PRO A 343 5.16 3.08 -46.40
N CYS A 344 4.33 4.11 -46.29
CA CYS A 344 3.10 4.23 -47.06
C CYS A 344 3.34 4.62 -48.54
N LEU A 345 4.57 5.02 -48.89
CA LEU A 345 4.93 5.49 -50.24
C LEU A 345 5.89 4.55 -50.99
N VAL A 346 6.25 3.39 -50.42
CA VAL A 346 7.25 2.46 -50.99
C VAL A 346 6.61 1.10 -51.36
N ALA A 347 6.97 0.57 -52.55
CA ALA A 347 6.55 -0.74 -53.08
C ALA A 347 7.07 -1.94 -52.22
N PRO A 348 6.53 -3.16 -52.35
CA PRO A 348 6.11 -4.02 -51.23
C PRO A 348 7.21 -4.86 -50.56
N THR A 349 8.47 -4.44 -50.55
CA THR A 349 9.57 -5.25 -50.01
C THR A 349 9.49 -5.47 -48.50
N ALA A 350 8.73 -4.67 -47.75
CA ALA A 350 8.10 -5.03 -46.47
C ALA A 350 6.95 -4.06 -46.17
N THR A 351 5.71 -4.57 -46.19
CA THR A 351 4.52 -3.76 -45.92
C THR A 351 4.06 -4.01 -44.48
N PRO A 352 4.35 -3.10 -43.52
CA PRO A 352 3.64 -3.12 -42.26
C PRO A 352 2.15 -3.02 -42.55
N ILE A 353 1.35 -3.85 -41.88
CA ILE A 353 -0.08 -3.89 -42.08
C ILE A 353 -0.73 -3.16 -40.92
N PHE A 354 -1.46 -2.10 -41.26
CA PHE A 354 -2.27 -1.33 -40.33
C PHE A 354 -3.72 -1.78 -40.48
N ALA A 355 -4.41 -2.07 -39.38
CA ALA A 355 -5.79 -2.48 -39.41
C ALA A 355 -6.65 -1.37 -40.05
N PRO A 356 -7.49 -1.69 -41.04
CA PRO A 356 -8.30 -0.69 -41.70
C PRO A 356 -9.44 -0.24 -40.77
N LYS A 357 -9.65 1.06 -40.63
CA LYS A 357 -10.99 1.56 -40.30
C LYS A 357 -11.88 1.24 -41.50
N ALA A 358 -13.03 0.60 -41.27
CA ALA A 358 -13.92 0.10 -42.32
C ALA A 358 -14.02 1.08 -43.52
N GLY A 359 -13.39 0.72 -44.65
CA GLY A 359 -13.50 1.47 -45.91
C GLY A 359 -12.23 1.65 -46.75
N THR A 360 -11.01 1.49 -46.23
CA THR A 360 -9.78 1.70 -47.02
C THR A 360 -8.75 0.58 -46.79
N THR A 361 -8.38 -0.12 -47.86
CA THR A 361 -7.17 -0.96 -47.91
C THR A 361 -5.94 -0.08 -47.63
N GLY A 362 -5.02 -0.59 -46.81
CA GLY A 362 -3.87 0.14 -46.28
C GLY A 362 -3.09 0.96 -47.32
N CYS A 363 -2.59 2.12 -46.87
CA CYS A 363 -1.82 3.07 -47.66
C CYS A 363 -2.57 3.52 -48.93
N SER A 364 -3.70 4.21 -48.74
CA SER A 364 -4.40 4.82 -49.88
C SER A 364 -3.60 6.00 -50.42
N ASN A 365 -3.03 5.81 -51.61
CA ASN A 365 -2.30 6.80 -52.40
C ASN A 365 -2.87 8.22 -52.28
N GLY A 366 -2.01 9.16 -51.88
CA GLY A 366 -2.17 10.60 -52.15
C GLY A 366 -3.41 11.25 -51.52
N ASN A 367 -3.16 12.07 -50.49
CA ASN A 367 -4.07 13.06 -49.88
C ASN A 367 -4.92 12.62 -48.69
N ASN A 368 -4.92 11.34 -48.31
CA ASN A 368 -5.40 10.91 -47.00
C ASN A 368 -4.23 10.39 -46.16
N LYS A 369 -3.69 11.27 -45.30
CA LYS A 369 -2.93 10.79 -44.13
C LYS A 369 -3.87 9.88 -43.35
N ASP A 370 -3.65 8.57 -43.40
CA ASP A 370 -4.37 7.64 -42.55
C ASP A 370 -4.19 8.14 -41.10
N LYS A 371 -5.28 8.58 -40.46
CA LYS A 371 -5.25 9.28 -39.16
C LYS A 371 -4.59 8.46 -38.05
N ASP A 372 -4.41 7.16 -38.31
CA ASP A 372 -3.85 6.18 -37.38
C ASP A 372 -2.34 5.95 -37.58
N VAL A 373 -1.68 6.52 -38.61
CA VAL A 373 -0.22 6.44 -38.77
C VAL A 373 0.37 7.84 -38.86
N ASN A 374 1.27 8.19 -37.95
CA ASN A 374 1.93 9.50 -37.93
C ASN A 374 3.42 9.39 -37.61
N TYR A 375 4.26 9.44 -38.66
CA TYR A 375 5.73 9.45 -38.52
C TYR A 375 6.31 10.84 -38.22
N SER A 376 5.47 11.86 -38.06
CA SER A 376 5.82 13.22 -37.65
C SER A 376 5.11 13.59 -36.34
N ALA A 377 4.95 12.64 -35.43
CA ALA A 377 4.34 12.88 -34.13
C ALA A 377 5.28 13.68 -33.21
N ASP A 378 4.73 14.23 -32.13
CA ASP A 378 5.54 14.94 -31.15
C ASP A 378 6.49 13.99 -30.41
N PHE A 379 7.67 14.51 -30.06
CA PHE A 379 8.61 13.81 -29.19
C PHE A 379 8.06 13.77 -27.76
N ILE A 380 8.01 12.59 -27.15
CA ILE A 380 7.50 12.39 -25.80
C ILE A 380 8.66 12.08 -24.85
N PRO A 381 9.09 13.03 -24.00
CA PRO A 381 10.22 12.82 -23.08
C PRO A 381 9.87 11.81 -21.99
N LEU A 382 10.73 10.81 -21.78
CA LEU A 382 10.63 9.96 -20.59
C LEU A 382 10.98 10.76 -19.32
N PRO A 383 10.38 10.42 -18.15
CA PRO A 383 10.74 11.02 -16.88
C PRO A 383 12.24 10.88 -16.58
N PRO A 384 12.87 11.87 -15.95
CA PRO A 384 14.27 11.74 -15.56
C PRO A 384 14.44 10.67 -14.47
N SER A 385 15.60 10.03 -14.43
CA SER A 385 15.94 9.06 -13.38
C SER A 385 16.02 9.67 -11.97
N THR A 386 16.06 11.00 -11.87
CA THR A 386 16.05 11.77 -10.62
C THR A 386 14.66 12.26 -10.22
N ASP A 387 13.60 11.83 -10.90
CA ASP A 387 12.23 12.21 -10.55
C ASP A 387 11.87 11.71 -9.13
N ALA A 388 11.64 12.65 -8.22
CA ALA A 388 11.28 12.35 -6.84
C ALA A 388 9.78 12.10 -6.65
N THR A 389 8.95 12.20 -7.69
CA THR A 389 7.49 12.19 -7.55
C THR A 389 6.97 10.91 -6.89
N GLN A 390 7.41 9.74 -7.36
CA GLN A 390 6.97 8.46 -6.80
C GLN A 390 7.44 8.28 -5.36
N LYS A 391 8.68 8.70 -5.06
CA LYS A 391 9.23 8.70 -3.70
C LYS A 391 8.42 9.59 -2.77
N ASN A 392 8.14 10.82 -3.17
CA ASN A 392 7.36 11.78 -2.41
C ASN A 392 5.92 11.30 -2.16
N ALA A 393 5.29 10.69 -3.18
CA ALA A 393 3.96 10.10 -3.04
C ALA A 393 3.93 8.91 -2.06
N ALA A 394 5.03 8.16 -1.94
CA ALA A 394 5.15 7.08 -0.96
C ALA A 394 5.45 7.57 0.46
N GLN A 395 6.18 8.69 0.61
CA GLN A 395 6.63 9.18 1.92
C GLN A 395 5.64 10.12 2.61
N ASN A 396 4.96 10.98 1.85
CA ASN A 396 4.15 12.06 2.41
C ASN A 396 2.76 11.56 2.81
N ILE A 397 2.36 11.81 4.07
CA ILE A 397 0.99 11.57 4.55
C ILE A 397 0.11 12.75 4.16
N VAL A 398 -0.98 12.46 3.47
CA VAL A 398 -1.89 13.47 2.93
C VAL A 398 -3.31 12.97 3.10
N ASN A 399 -4.18 13.74 3.78
CA ASN A 399 -5.56 13.33 4.07
C ASN A 399 -5.63 11.92 4.68
N ASN A 400 -4.75 11.64 5.65
CA ASN A 400 -4.60 10.34 6.29
C ASN A 400 -4.28 9.16 5.32
N SER A 401 -3.81 9.47 4.11
CA SER A 401 -3.38 8.49 3.11
C SER A 401 -1.88 8.58 2.86
N LYS A 402 -1.22 7.44 2.69
CA LYS A 402 0.22 7.31 2.48
C LYS A 402 0.51 6.12 1.57
N GLY A 403 1.61 6.17 0.83
CA GLY A 403 2.13 4.97 0.16
C GLY A 403 2.98 4.13 1.10
N ILE A 404 3.46 3.00 0.58
CA ILE A 404 4.43 2.16 1.28
C ILE A 404 5.81 2.57 0.78
N TYR A 405 6.62 3.15 1.67
CA TYR A 405 8.00 3.48 1.40
C TYR A 405 8.90 2.40 2.03
N VAL A 406 9.74 1.77 1.22
CA VAL A 406 10.72 0.79 1.66
C VAL A 406 12.11 1.37 1.46
N ASP A 407 12.78 1.67 2.57
CA ASP A 407 14.18 2.10 2.55
C ASP A 407 15.10 0.87 2.46
N ALA A 408 15.80 0.74 1.33
CA ALA A 408 16.80 -0.31 1.12
C ALA A 408 18.18 0.05 1.70
N SER A 409 18.35 1.26 2.25
CA SER A 409 19.65 1.83 2.66
C SER A 409 19.95 1.79 4.17
N GLU A 410 19.03 1.34 5.04
CA GLU A 410 19.30 1.19 6.48
C GLU A 410 20.30 0.06 6.78
N LEU A 411 21.59 0.28 6.54
CA LEU A 411 22.64 -0.44 7.25
C LEU A 411 22.70 0.14 8.68
N PRO A 412 22.55 -0.66 9.75
CA PRO A 412 22.75 -0.15 11.10
C PRO A 412 24.20 0.36 11.23
N THR A 413 24.35 1.67 11.43
CA THR A 413 25.65 2.34 11.62
C THR A 413 26.31 2.01 12.98
N ALA A 414 25.81 1.01 13.70
CA ALA A 414 26.26 0.57 15.01
C ALA A 414 26.17 -0.97 15.11
N PRO A 415 26.97 -1.64 15.99
CA PRO A 415 26.93 -3.09 16.22
C PRO A 415 25.63 -3.60 16.91
N THR A 416 24.56 -2.83 16.83
CA THR A 416 23.20 -3.19 17.24
C THR A 416 22.49 -3.88 16.08
N ALA A 417 21.83 -5.01 16.37
CA ALA A 417 21.04 -5.79 15.41
C ALA A 417 20.17 -4.89 14.51
N GLY A 418 20.15 -5.15 13.20
CA GLY A 418 19.42 -4.32 12.24
C GLY A 418 19.11 -5.03 10.93
N VAL A 419 18.15 -4.48 10.19
CA VAL A 419 17.71 -5.00 8.89
C VAL A 419 18.70 -4.55 7.82
N ALA A 420 19.72 -5.36 7.53
CA ALA A 420 20.64 -5.08 6.43
C ALA A 420 20.28 -5.96 5.21
N GLY A 421 20.26 -5.39 4.02
CA GLY A 421 20.14 -6.12 2.75
C GLY A 421 19.04 -5.63 1.80
N ASN A 422 19.12 -6.12 0.56
CA ASN A 422 18.16 -5.88 -0.51
C ASN A 422 16.75 -6.33 -0.12
N LEU A 423 15.76 -5.86 -0.87
CA LEU A 423 14.44 -6.48 -0.84
C LEU A 423 14.52 -7.81 -1.61
N ASN A 424 14.79 -8.90 -0.89
CA ASN A 424 14.90 -10.26 -1.42
C ASN A 424 13.64 -10.69 -2.20
N GLY A 425 12.48 -10.17 -1.85
CA GLY A 425 11.25 -10.48 -2.56
C GLY A 425 10.06 -9.65 -2.15
N MET A 426 9.12 -9.53 -3.09
CA MET A 426 7.82 -8.90 -2.93
C MET A 426 6.75 -9.86 -3.47
N THR A 427 5.82 -10.28 -2.60
CA THR A 427 4.72 -11.19 -2.97
C THR A 427 3.39 -10.46 -2.90
N LEU A 428 2.59 -10.58 -3.96
CA LEU A 428 1.27 -9.95 -4.09
C LEU A 428 0.19 -11.02 -4.18
N TRP A 429 -0.91 -10.85 -3.46
CA TRP A 429 -2.08 -11.71 -3.69
C TRP A 429 -3.39 -11.04 -3.31
N ALA A 430 -4.43 -11.41 -4.04
CA ALA A 430 -5.79 -11.11 -3.66
C ALA A 430 -6.24 -12.13 -2.59
N ALA A 431 -6.69 -11.64 -1.44
CA ALA A 431 -7.14 -12.47 -0.33
C ALA A 431 -8.67 -12.46 -0.22
N LYS A 432 -9.23 -13.63 0.11
CA LYS A 432 -10.67 -13.83 0.29
C LYS A 432 -11.17 -13.45 1.68
N ASP A 433 -10.27 -13.30 2.65
CA ASP A 433 -10.60 -12.99 4.03
C ASP A 433 -9.55 -12.08 4.70
N ALA A 434 -9.89 -11.59 5.90
CA ALA A 434 -9.03 -10.72 6.68
C ALA A 434 -7.75 -11.41 7.18
N ASN A 435 -7.68 -12.74 7.23
CA ASN A 435 -6.46 -13.43 7.66
C ASN A 435 -5.37 -13.41 6.58
N GLY A 436 -5.70 -12.94 5.38
CA GLY A 436 -4.82 -12.95 4.23
C GLY A 436 -4.82 -14.29 3.51
N THR A 437 -5.88 -15.10 3.65
CA THR A 437 -5.96 -16.38 2.95
C THR A 437 -6.11 -16.13 1.45
N GLY A 438 -5.20 -16.67 0.65
CA GLY A 438 -5.28 -16.64 -0.81
C GLY A 438 -6.34 -17.59 -1.37
N PHE A 439 -6.54 -17.52 -2.68
CA PHE A 439 -7.40 -18.45 -3.41
C PHE A 439 -6.80 -19.86 -3.48
N SER A 440 -7.66 -20.87 -3.44
CA SER A 440 -7.31 -22.28 -3.43
C SER A 440 -8.11 -23.07 -4.47
N SER A 441 -7.80 -24.35 -4.69
CA SER A 441 -8.49 -25.18 -5.69
C SER A 441 -10.01 -25.27 -5.51
N SER A 442 -10.53 -25.19 -4.27
CA SER A 442 -11.97 -25.18 -4.00
C SER A 442 -12.69 -23.94 -4.55
N ASP A 443 -11.94 -22.85 -4.70
CA ASP A 443 -12.44 -21.54 -5.12
C ASP A 443 -12.48 -21.43 -6.67
N TRP A 444 -12.01 -22.44 -7.40
CA TRP A 444 -12.05 -22.49 -8.86
C TRP A 444 -13.39 -23.02 -9.39
N ASP A 445 -13.98 -22.29 -10.33
CA ASP A 445 -15.16 -22.66 -11.10
C ASP A 445 -14.73 -23.29 -12.42
N ALA A 446 -14.67 -24.63 -12.44
CA ALA A 446 -14.32 -25.39 -13.62
C ALA A 446 -15.29 -25.14 -14.79
N ALA A 447 -16.60 -24.98 -14.53
CA ALA A 447 -17.59 -24.83 -15.58
C ALA A 447 -17.39 -23.55 -16.40
N ASN A 448 -16.92 -22.48 -15.74
CA ASN A 448 -16.72 -21.17 -16.35
C ASN A 448 -15.23 -20.78 -16.50
N ASN A 449 -14.30 -21.67 -16.13
CA ASN A 449 -12.86 -21.41 -16.08
C ASN A 449 -12.50 -20.08 -15.37
N ARG A 450 -13.09 -19.82 -14.19
CA ARG A 450 -12.88 -18.58 -13.42
C ARG A 450 -12.86 -18.83 -11.92
N TRP A 451 -12.51 -17.83 -11.13
CA TRP A 451 -12.62 -17.89 -9.67
C TRP A 451 -14.06 -17.63 -9.20
N LYS A 452 -14.56 -18.40 -8.22
CA LYS A 452 -15.95 -18.34 -7.71
C LYS A 452 -16.21 -17.15 -6.80
N GLN A 453 -15.24 -16.82 -5.97
CA GLN A 453 -15.36 -15.78 -4.95
C GLN A 453 -14.61 -14.53 -5.38
N ASN A 454 -15.08 -13.40 -4.89
CA ASN A 454 -14.38 -12.14 -5.04
C ASN A 454 -13.40 -11.93 -3.89
N SER A 455 -12.28 -11.28 -4.17
CA SER A 455 -11.38 -10.84 -3.10
C SER A 455 -12.02 -9.77 -2.22
N GLN A 456 -11.61 -9.79 -0.96
CA GLN A 456 -11.96 -8.80 0.05
C GLN A 456 -10.78 -7.89 0.40
N TYR A 457 -9.55 -8.38 0.22
CA TYR A 457 -8.34 -7.64 0.58
C TYR A 457 -7.26 -7.80 -0.49
N GLN A 458 -6.46 -6.76 -0.67
CA GLN A 458 -5.15 -6.87 -1.32
C GLN A 458 -4.10 -7.13 -0.25
N MET A 459 -3.23 -8.11 -0.51
CA MET A 459 -2.09 -8.42 0.34
C MET A 459 -0.78 -8.06 -0.37
N ILE A 460 0.16 -7.52 0.40
CA ILE A 460 1.54 -7.23 -0.05
C ILE A 460 2.48 -7.74 1.04
N GLU A 461 3.38 -8.66 0.69
CA GLU A 461 4.43 -9.14 1.59
C GLU A 461 5.81 -8.78 1.06
N PHE A 462 6.64 -8.21 1.93
CA PHE A 462 8.04 -7.92 1.68
C PHE A 462 8.90 -8.93 2.45
N THR A 463 9.92 -9.48 1.80
CA THR A 463 10.92 -10.36 2.39
C THR A 463 12.27 -9.68 2.33
N ARG A 464 12.95 -9.55 3.48
CA ARG A 464 14.29 -8.96 3.56
C ARG A 464 15.21 -9.81 4.42
N ASP A 465 16.50 -9.73 4.13
CA ASP A 465 17.52 -10.24 5.05
C ASP A 465 17.52 -9.46 6.36
N TYR A 466 17.78 -10.19 7.44
CA TYR A 466 17.88 -9.65 8.79
C TYR A 466 19.19 -10.12 9.42
N PHE A 467 19.94 -9.19 10.01
CA PHE A 467 21.19 -9.49 10.69
C PHE A 467 21.06 -9.19 12.18
N SER A 468 21.35 -10.20 13.01
CA SER A 468 21.50 -10.02 14.45
C SER A 468 22.92 -10.37 14.87
N TYR A 469 23.50 -9.55 15.76
CA TYR A 469 24.85 -9.73 16.28
C TYR A 469 24.78 -10.28 17.71
N GLY A 470 25.60 -11.29 18.01
CA GLY A 470 25.75 -11.83 19.37
C GLY A 470 25.47 -13.33 19.51
N ARG A 471 26.43 -14.09 20.08
CA ARG A 471 26.22 -15.47 20.57
C ARG A 471 26.74 -15.62 22.00
N CYS A 472 26.05 -16.38 22.86
CA CYS A 472 26.55 -16.67 24.20
C CYS A 472 27.64 -17.75 24.18
N VAL A 473 28.81 -17.45 24.74
CA VAL A 473 29.98 -18.35 24.82
C VAL A 473 30.56 -18.36 26.24
N ASN A 474 31.21 -19.45 26.65
CA ASN A 474 31.95 -19.47 27.93
C ASN A 474 33.28 -18.72 27.76
N PRO A 475 33.68 -17.85 28.70
CA PRO A 475 34.90 -17.03 28.55
C PRO A 475 36.20 -17.84 28.63
N PHE A 476 36.20 -18.96 29.35
CA PHE A 476 37.32 -19.91 29.41
C PHE A 476 36.83 -21.34 29.67
N SER A 477 37.71 -22.32 29.43
CA SER A 477 37.51 -23.73 29.74
C SER A 477 38.78 -24.34 30.35
N ILE A 478 38.62 -25.36 31.18
CA ILE A 478 39.71 -26.10 31.81
C ILE A 478 39.66 -27.56 31.37
N SER A 479 40.83 -28.14 31.07
CA SER A 479 40.99 -29.57 30.82
C SER A 479 42.16 -30.13 31.62
N LEU A 480 42.12 -31.44 31.92
CA LEU A 480 43.13 -32.14 32.70
C LEU A 480 43.93 -33.11 31.82
N SER A 481 45.23 -33.22 32.04
CA SER A 481 46.09 -34.18 31.36
C SER A 481 47.10 -34.78 32.35
N PRO A 482 47.00 -36.08 32.70
CA PRO A 482 45.98 -37.02 32.25
C PRO A 482 44.59 -36.75 32.86
N THR A 483 43.52 -37.21 32.21
CA THR A 483 42.13 -37.12 32.72
C THR A 483 41.77 -38.21 33.74
N SER A 484 42.62 -39.24 33.85
CA SER A 484 42.49 -40.31 34.85
C SER A 484 43.84 -40.87 35.27
N ILE A 485 43.94 -41.33 36.51
CA ILE A 485 45.06 -42.09 37.07
C ILE A 485 44.52 -43.43 37.56
N THR A 486 45.14 -44.53 37.18
CA THR A 486 44.79 -45.86 37.70
C THR A 486 45.82 -46.27 38.75
N TYR A 487 45.36 -46.65 39.93
CA TYR A 487 46.24 -47.14 40.99
C TYR A 487 47.00 -48.38 40.53
N SER A 488 48.29 -48.42 40.83
CA SER A 488 49.12 -49.63 40.77
C SER A 488 50.17 -49.59 41.86
N THR A 489 50.71 -50.76 42.22
CA THR A 489 51.75 -50.87 43.24
C THR A 489 53.03 -50.10 42.88
N SER A 490 53.28 -49.82 41.60
CA SER A 490 54.46 -49.08 41.14
C SER A 490 54.38 -47.56 41.38
N ILE A 491 53.17 -47.02 41.60
CA ILE A 491 52.91 -45.59 41.84
C ILE A 491 52.41 -45.28 43.26
N GLN A 492 52.29 -46.28 44.12
CA GLN A 492 51.93 -46.10 45.53
C GLN A 492 52.98 -45.20 46.23
N ASN A 493 52.50 -44.23 47.01
CA ASN A 493 53.30 -43.21 47.69
C ASN A 493 54.21 -42.36 46.77
N LYS A 494 53.98 -42.40 45.44
CA LYS A 494 54.66 -41.53 44.47
C LYS A 494 53.70 -40.44 43.97
N ALA A 495 54.16 -39.20 43.98
CA ALA A 495 53.41 -38.07 43.44
C ALA A 495 53.21 -38.22 41.93
N GLN A 496 51.96 -38.14 41.48
CA GLN A 496 51.58 -38.08 40.08
C GLN A 496 51.24 -36.64 39.69
N THR A 497 51.88 -36.12 38.65
CA THR A 497 51.63 -34.75 38.18
C THR A 497 50.49 -34.73 37.17
N VAL A 498 49.49 -33.90 37.43
CA VAL A 498 48.36 -33.63 36.53
C VAL A 498 48.45 -32.20 36.02
N LYS A 499 48.51 -32.03 34.69
CA LYS A 499 48.48 -30.73 34.04
C LYS A 499 47.05 -30.23 33.91
N ILE A 500 46.84 -28.96 34.22
CA ILE A 500 45.62 -28.21 34.00
C ILE A 500 45.87 -27.31 32.79
N ASN A 501 45.25 -27.62 31.65
CA ASN A 501 45.30 -26.74 30.50
C ASN A 501 44.10 -25.80 30.55
N VAL A 502 44.36 -24.51 30.63
CA VAL A 502 43.34 -23.48 30.51
C VAL A 502 43.30 -23.00 29.07
N SER A 503 42.13 -23.09 28.43
CA SER A 503 41.88 -22.52 27.12
C SER A 503 40.91 -21.35 27.27
N ARG A 504 41.36 -20.14 26.89
CA ARG A 504 40.49 -18.97 26.79
C ARG A 504 39.80 -19.00 25.43
N THR A 505 38.48 -18.83 25.41
CA THR A 505 37.75 -18.72 24.13
C THR A 505 38.14 -17.39 23.52
N GLY A 506 38.74 -17.41 22.32
CA GLY A 506 39.31 -16.23 21.68
C GLY A 506 38.26 -15.15 21.44
N LEU A 507 38.19 -14.17 22.33
CA LEU A 507 37.84 -12.80 21.95
C LEU A 507 39.01 -12.32 21.10
N VAL A 508 38.93 -12.57 19.80
CA VAL A 508 39.94 -12.10 18.86
C VAL A 508 40.01 -10.59 18.99
N ASP A 509 41.24 -10.09 19.06
CA ASP A 509 41.59 -8.68 19.10
C ASP A 509 40.71 -7.88 18.14
N ALA A 510 40.09 -6.80 18.63
CA ALA A 510 39.19 -5.93 17.87
C ALA A 510 39.92 -5.15 16.75
N SER A 511 41.18 -5.48 16.45
CA SER A 511 42.02 -4.91 15.41
C SER A 511 41.58 -5.28 13.97
N ALA A 512 40.63 -6.20 13.78
CA ALA A 512 40.04 -6.46 12.46
C ALA A 512 38.80 -5.60 12.13
N ASN A 513 38.37 -4.70 13.02
CA ASN A 513 37.30 -3.73 12.74
C ASN A 513 37.90 -2.36 12.39
N PRO A 514 37.76 -1.84 11.15
CA PRO A 514 38.34 -0.57 10.74
C PRO A 514 37.71 0.69 11.38
N TYR A 515 36.76 0.56 12.31
CA TYR A 515 35.97 1.70 12.80
C TYR A 515 35.99 1.96 14.33
N ASN A 516 36.88 1.35 15.12
CA ASN A 516 37.01 1.73 16.53
C ASN A 516 38.47 1.71 17.05
N ASN A 517 39.03 2.90 17.26
CA ASN A 517 40.29 3.11 17.97
C ASN A 517 40.05 3.11 19.49
N SER A 518 39.86 1.94 20.10
CA SER A 518 40.03 1.79 21.55
C SER A 518 40.39 0.34 21.93
N PRO A 519 41.64 0.06 22.34
CA PRO A 519 42.09 -1.27 22.68
C PRO A 519 41.82 -1.55 24.16
N THR A 520 40.68 -2.18 24.48
CA THR A 520 40.55 -2.90 25.75
C THR A 520 39.86 -4.25 25.51
N SER A 521 40.66 -5.31 25.40
CA SER A 521 40.15 -6.68 25.51
C SER A 521 39.53 -6.85 26.92
N PRO A 522 38.25 -7.25 27.05
CA PRO A 522 37.54 -7.21 28.34
C PRO A 522 37.95 -8.30 29.35
N TRP A 523 38.96 -9.14 29.03
CA TRP A 523 39.32 -10.29 29.86
C TRP A 523 40.79 -10.27 30.34
N GLN A 524 41.09 -9.41 31.31
CA GLN A 524 42.39 -9.34 32.00
C GLN A 524 42.37 -9.88 33.45
N GLY A 525 41.41 -10.75 33.80
CA GLY A 525 41.34 -11.36 35.14
C GLY A 525 42.26 -12.57 35.32
N ALA A 526 42.84 -12.72 36.52
CA ALA A 526 43.48 -13.96 36.97
C ALA A 526 42.44 -15.08 37.14
N ILE A 527 42.85 -16.34 36.96
CA ILE A 527 41.98 -17.51 37.14
C ILE A 527 42.40 -18.24 38.41
N ASP A 528 41.55 -18.20 39.44
CA ASP A 528 41.78 -18.85 40.72
C ASP A 528 41.44 -20.34 40.63
N LEU A 529 42.44 -21.20 40.77
CA LEU A 529 42.26 -22.65 40.78
C LEU A 529 41.98 -23.14 42.21
N SER A 530 40.98 -24.00 42.35
CA SER A 530 40.55 -24.59 43.62
C SER A 530 40.18 -26.05 43.43
N PHE A 531 40.29 -26.82 44.51
CA PHE A 531 39.68 -28.15 44.57
C PHE A 531 38.30 -28.03 45.22
N GLY A 532 37.30 -28.75 44.69
CA GLY A 532 36.00 -28.83 45.33
C GLY A 532 36.07 -29.58 46.68
N SER A 533 35.00 -29.57 47.47
CA SER A 533 34.96 -30.33 48.73
C SER A 533 35.12 -31.82 48.48
N TYR A 534 36.16 -32.46 49.03
CA TYR A 534 36.37 -33.90 49.00
C TYR A 534 36.94 -34.39 50.34
N THR A 535 36.63 -35.63 50.74
CA THR A 535 37.16 -36.28 51.95
C THR A 535 38.10 -37.43 51.56
N PRO A 536 39.42 -37.26 51.67
CA PRO A 536 40.35 -38.29 51.24
C PRO A 536 40.61 -39.33 52.34
N ASN A 537 40.25 -40.59 52.09
CA ASN A 537 40.73 -41.71 52.94
C ASN A 537 41.95 -42.44 52.33
N ASN A 538 42.25 -42.27 51.04
CA ASN A 538 43.25 -43.11 50.32
C ASN A 538 44.25 -42.36 49.42
N TYR A 539 44.16 -41.04 49.28
CA TYR A 539 45.08 -40.23 48.46
C TYR A 539 45.21 -38.82 49.02
N SER A 540 46.32 -38.12 48.77
CA SER A 540 46.50 -36.70 49.10
C SER A 540 46.67 -35.90 47.81
N VAL A 541 46.03 -34.73 47.73
CA VAL A 541 46.22 -33.77 46.63
C VAL A 541 46.99 -32.58 47.17
N SER A 542 48.10 -32.21 46.53
CA SER A 542 48.95 -31.11 46.97
C SER A 542 49.33 -30.16 45.85
N GLY A 543 49.15 -28.87 46.13
CA GLY A 543 49.71 -27.68 45.46
C GLY A 543 49.32 -27.48 44.00
N PHE A 544 48.86 -26.27 43.63
CA PHE A 544 48.92 -25.82 42.24
C PHE A 544 50.30 -25.18 41.99
N SER A 545 51.08 -25.69 41.04
CA SER A 545 52.37 -25.11 40.67
C SER A 545 52.17 -23.96 39.67
N ALA A 546 52.65 -22.77 40.05
CA ALA A 546 52.64 -21.52 39.29
C ALA A 546 51.26 -20.89 39.02
N ASP A 547 51.26 -19.58 39.26
CA ASP A 547 50.15 -18.65 39.12
C ASP A 547 49.77 -18.45 37.63
N PRO A 548 48.52 -18.71 37.21
CA PRO A 548 48.06 -18.39 35.86
C PRO A 548 47.84 -16.89 35.62
N THR A 549 48.33 -15.98 36.49
CA THR A 549 48.11 -14.52 36.44
C THR A 549 48.65 -13.78 35.22
N SER A 550 49.38 -14.38 34.28
CA SER A 550 49.79 -13.61 33.08
C SER A 550 48.55 -13.24 32.25
N PRO A 551 48.17 -11.95 32.15
CA PRO A 551 46.93 -11.53 31.49
C PRO A 551 46.96 -11.70 29.95
N SER A 552 48.12 -12.05 29.39
CA SER A 552 48.38 -12.07 27.94
C SER A 552 48.55 -13.47 27.32
N ALA A 553 48.56 -14.55 28.12
CA ALA A 553 48.74 -15.90 27.59
C ALA A 553 47.39 -16.51 27.16
N THR A 554 47.26 -16.85 25.87
CA THR A 554 46.08 -17.55 25.30
C THR A 554 45.90 -18.97 25.85
N SER A 555 46.95 -19.53 26.46
CA SER A 555 46.93 -20.75 27.24
C SER A 555 47.92 -20.66 28.41
N SER A 556 47.48 -21.00 29.61
CA SER A 556 48.31 -21.09 30.82
C SER A 556 48.20 -22.51 31.34
N ALA A 557 49.33 -23.15 31.64
CA ALA A 557 49.36 -24.50 32.20
C ALA A 557 49.80 -24.44 33.66
N SER A 558 48.88 -24.74 34.58
CA SER A 558 49.20 -25.01 35.99
C SER A 558 49.24 -26.52 36.20
N THR A 559 49.94 -27.02 37.21
CA THR A 559 49.93 -28.47 37.53
C THR A 559 49.57 -28.69 38.99
N PHE A 560 49.01 -29.85 39.31
CA PHE A 560 48.89 -30.29 40.71
C PHE A 560 49.34 -31.73 40.86
N THR A 561 49.68 -32.10 42.09
CA THR A 561 50.17 -33.45 42.39
C THR A 561 49.14 -34.26 43.17
N VAL A 562 49.01 -35.53 42.80
CA VAL A 562 48.17 -36.52 43.50
C VAL A 562 49.07 -37.66 43.96
N THR A 563 49.11 -37.92 45.27
CA THR A 563 49.84 -39.06 45.85
C THR A 563 48.84 -40.09 46.35
N LEU A 564 48.93 -41.31 45.83
CA LEU A 564 48.03 -42.41 46.21
C LEU A 564 48.66 -43.20 47.36
N SER A 565 48.04 -43.17 48.54
CA SER A 565 48.55 -43.89 49.72
C SER A 565 48.16 -45.38 49.72
N ASN A 566 46.96 -45.71 49.22
CA ASN A 566 46.41 -47.06 49.14
C ASN A 566 45.54 -47.25 47.87
N ASN A 567 45.30 -48.51 47.48
CA ASN A 567 44.37 -48.82 46.38
C ASN A 567 42.95 -48.41 46.78
N PRO A 568 42.28 -47.50 46.05
CA PRO A 568 40.89 -47.17 46.35
C PRO A 568 39.99 -48.38 46.13
N THR A 569 38.86 -48.45 46.84
CA THR A 569 37.86 -49.52 46.70
C THR A 569 36.91 -49.30 45.51
N ALA A 570 36.83 -48.07 44.99
CA ALA A 570 36.03 -47.69 43.83
C ALA A 570 36.65 -46.47 43.10
N THR A 571 36.24 -46.23 41.85
CA THR A 571 36.67 -45.04 41.11
C THR A 571 36.23 -43.78 41.86
N THR A 572 37.19 -42.94 42.23
CA THR A 572 36.96 -41.67 42.94
C THR A 572 37.24 -40.50 42.02
N THR A 573 36.53 -39.38 42.19
CA THR A 573 36.73 -38.17 41.38
C THR A 573 37.27 -37.02 42.21
N VAL A 574 38.34 -36.38 41.73
CA VAL A 574 38.85 -35.12 42.29
C VAL A 574 38.35 -33.96 41.43
N PRO A 575 37.39 -33.15 41.92
CA PRO A 575 36.91 -31.98 41.18
C PRO A 575 37.93 -30.85 41.26
N VAL A 576 38.32 -30.34 40.11
CA VAL A 576 39.19 -29.17 39.94
C VAL A 576 38.36 -28.07 39.30
N SER A 577 38.24 -26.94 39.98
CA SER A 577 37.49 -25.77 39.52
C SER A 577 38.42 -24.58 39.34
N GLY A 578 38.31 -23.89 38.20
CA GLY A 578 38.88 -22.55 38.05
C GLY A 578 37.78 -21.51 38.10
N THR A 579 38.00 -20.45 38.86
CA THR A 579 37.06 -19.34 39.04
C THR A 579 37.73 -18.03 38.64
N ALA A 580 37.05 -17.21 37.83
CA ALA A 580 37.51 -15.86 37.50
C ALA A 580 36.30 -14.94 37.32
N ASN A 581 36.30 -13.78 37.97
CA ASN A 581 35.24 -12.76 37.83
C ASN A 581 33.80 -13.30 37.94
N GLY A 582 33.56 -14.28 38.81
CA GLY A 582 32.24 -14.92 39.01
C GLY A 582 31.89 -16.07 38.05
N PHE A 583 32.82 -16.48 37.18
CA PHE A 583 32.67 -17.62 36.26
C PHE A 583 33.45 -18.82 36.79
N THR A 584 32.84 -20.01 36.77
CA THR A 584 33.49 -21.25 37.24
C THR A 584 33.47 -22.32 36.15
N SER A 585 34.64 -22.86 35.80
CA SER A 585 34.78 -24.06 34.96
C SER A 585 35.27 -25.21 35.82
N THR A 586 34.61 -26.37 35.76
CA THR A 586 34.94 -27.54 36.60
C THR A 586 35.26 -28.76 35.74
N GLN A 587 36.36 -29.44 36.03
CA GLN A 587 36.74 -30.71 35.45
C GLN A 587 37.08 -31.70 36.57
N SER A 588 36.78 -32.99 36.38
CA SER A 588 37.11 -34.02 37.37
C SER A 588 38.22 -34.94 36.89
N LEU A 589 39.24 -35.15 37.72
CA LEU A 589 40.24 -36.21 37.56
C LEU A 589 39.67 -37.51 38.13
N LYS A 590 39.70 -38.60 37.34
CA LYS A 590 39.28 -39.93 37.83
C LYS A 590 40.46 -40.70 38.42
N ILE A 591 40.33 -41.19 39.64
CA ILE A 591 41.27 -42.12 40.28
C ILE A 591 40.62 -43.50 40.28
N ASN A 592 41.10 -44.39 39.42
CA ASN A 592 40.56 -45.74 39.28
C ASN A 592 41.28 -46.73 40.21
N PRO A 593 40.56 -47.70 40.79
CA PRO A 593 41.17 -48.80 41.51
C PRO A 593 41.95 -49.71 40.55
N MET A 594 42.92 -50.43 41.08
CA MET A 594 43.55 -51.53 40.34
C MET A 594 42.49 -52.59 40.05
N ALA A 595 42.28 -52.91 38.78
CA ALA A 595 41.33 -53.94 38.36
C ALA A 595 41.75 -55.29 38.97
N THR A 596 41.06 -55.70 40.03
CA THR A 596 41.12 -57.06 40.56
C THR A 596 40.00 -57.84 39.88
N GLY A 597 40.37 -58.88 39.13
CA GLY A 597 39.39 -59.76 38.52
C GLY A 597 38.56 -60.45 39.60
N GLY A 598 37.23 -60.26 39.55
CA GLY A 598 36.25 -61.13 40.21
C GLY A 598 35.47 -60.53 41.38
N GLY A 599 34.20 -60.17 41.11
CA GLY A 599 33.02 -60.66 41.85
C GLY A 599 32.72 -60.23 43.31
N THR A 600 31.55 -59.58 43.44
CA THR A 600 30.54 -59.61 44.54
C THR A 600 30.63 -58.66 45.75
N GLY A 601 29.62 -57.77 45.82
CA GLY A 601 28.66 -57.64 46.93
C GLY A 601 29.10 -57.01 48.27
N GLY A 602 28.71 -55.76 48.53
CA GLY A 602 28.78 -55.17 49.87
C GLY A 602 28.17 -53.76 49.96
N THR A 603 27.10 -53.65 50.72
CA THR A 603 26.19 -52.52 50.96
C THR A 603 26.82 -51.33 51.71
N THR A 604 26.51 -50.09 51.31
CA THR A 604 26.60 -48.91 52.17
C THR A 604 25.32 -48.07 52.12
N THR A 605 24.94 -47.59 53.30
CA THR A 605 23.71 -46.89 53.71
C THR A 605 23.40 -45.62 52.91
N PRO A 606 22.13 -45.36 52.57
CA PRO A 606 21.72 -44.19 51.79
C PRO A 606 21.67 -42.91 52.63
N PRO A 607 21.87 -41.72 52.02
CA PRO A 607 21.73 -40.44 52.71
C PRO A 607 20.29 -40.25 53.19
N THR A 608 20.13 -39.64 54.37
CA THR A 608 18.85 -39.21 54.94
C THR A 608 18.04 -38.37 53.94
N PRO A 609 16.72 -38.60 53.80
CA PRO A 609 15.88 -37.84 52.87
C PRO A 609 15.87 -36.35 53.24
N SER A 610 16.08 -35.49 52.24
CA SER A 610 16.08 -34.03 52.42
C SER A 610 15.12 -33.36 51.43
N LEU A 611 14.32 -32.42 51.93
CA LEU A 611 13.41 -31.59 51.15
C LEU A 611 13.93 -30.15 51.17
N SER A 612 14.28 -29.60 50.00
CA SER A 612 14.81 -28.24 49.87
C SER A 612 14.02 -27.44 48.83
N THR A 613 13.80 -26.16 49.09
CA THR A 613 13.11 -25.24 48.16
C THR A 613 14.05 -24.09 47.83
N SER A 614 14.29 -23.83 46.54
CA SER A 614 15.09 -22.69 46.07
C SER A 614 14.31 -21.86 45.05
N ALA A 615 14.29 -20.55 45.21
CA ALA A 615 13.76 -19.66 44.18
C ALA A 615 14.94 -19.20 43.31
N SER A 616 14.99 -19.60 42.04
CA SER A 616 15.97 -19.04 41.11
C SER A 616 15.38 -17.78 40.46
N ASN A 617 16.06 -16.66 40.67
CA ASN A 617 15.91 -15.40 39.96
C ASN A 617 14.59 -14.65 40.22
N ALA A 618 14.50 -13.96 41.36
CA ALA A 618 13.71 -12.73 41.44
C ALA A 618 14.45 -11.74 42.35
N PRO A 619 14.51 -10.44 42.00
CA PRO A 619 14.96 -9.43 42.96
C PRO A 619 14.06 -9.49 44.21
N ASP A 620 14.58 -9.14 45.38
CA ASP A 620 13.91 -9.17 46.70
C ASP A 620 12.55 -8.42 46.82
N ALA A 621 11.99 -7.93 45.71
CA ALA A 621 10.63 -7.43 45.61
C ALA A 621 10.11 -7.55 44.16
N ILE A 622 9.07 -8.37 43.94
CA ILE A 622 8.33 -8.40 42.67
C ILE A 622 7.33 -7.24 42.67
N ARG A 623 7.39 -6.37 41.66
CA ARG A 623 6.48 -5.20 41.53
C ARG A 623 5.31 -5.54 40.62
N SER A 624 4.09 -5.34 41.09
CA SER A 624 2.85 -5.56 40.34
C SER A 624 1.89 -4.36 40.51
N SER A 625 1.03 -4.10 39.53
CA SER A 625 -0.04 -3.11 39.62
C SER A 625 -1.40 -3.80 39.76
N SER A 626 -2.37 -3.13 40.41
CA SER A 626 -3.71 -3.68 40.62
C SER A 626 -4.35 -4.08 39.28
N GLY A 627 -4.81 -5.33 39.14
CA GLY A 627 -5.43 -5.87 37.93
C GLY A 627 -4.50 -6.67 37.00
N GLN A 628 -3.23 -6.89 37.35
CA GLN A 628 -2.30 -7.74 36.58
C GLN A 628 -2.11 -9.15 37.19
N THR A 629 -1.78 -10.12 36.33
CA THR A 629 -1.34 -11.47 36.73
C THR A 629 0.17 -11.58 36.58
N VAL A 630 0.86 -12.00 37.64
CA VAL A 630 2.32 -12.16 37.65
C VAL A 630 2.65 -13.64 37.84
N VAL A 631 3.54 -14.19 37.02
CA VAL A 631 3.98 -15.58 37.13
C VAL A 631 5.27 -15.63 37.95
N VAL A 632 5.25 -16.33 39.08
CA VAL A 632 6.42 -16.57 39.91
C VAL A 632 6.86 -18.02 39.71
N THR A 633 8.08 -18.23 39.22
CA THR A 633 8.64 -19.58 39.08
C THR A 633 9.47 -19.90 40.31
N THR A 634 9.08 -20.94 41.05
CA THR A 634 9.82 -21.47 42.20
C THR A 634 10.30 -22.88 41.91
N THR A 635 11.56 -23.19 42.21
CA THR A 635 12.13 -24.53 42.03
C THR A 635 12.06 -25.29 43.34
N VAL A 636 11.55 -26.51 43.31
CA VAL A 636 11.49 -27.38 44.50
C VAL A 636 12.32 -28.63 44.21
N SER A 637 13.33 -28.87 45.05
CA SER A 637 14.25 -30.00 44.93
C SER A 637 14.06 -30.94 46.13
N ALA A 638 13.46 -32.10 45.88
CA ALA A 638 13.31 -33.16 46.87
C ALA A 638 14.27 -34.30 46.54
N ASN A 639 15.17 -34.66 47.46
CA ASN A 639 16.00 -35.85 47.31
C ASN A 639 15.25 -37.06 47.90
N ARG A 640 14.87 -38.00 47.03
CA ARG A 640 13.85 -39.03 47.32
C ARG A 640 14.41 -40.46 47.50
N SER A 641 15.61 -40.59 48.06
CA SER A 641 16.15 -41.91 48.42
C SER A 641 15.46 -42.45 49.69
N ASN A 642 14.41 -43.28 49.49
CA ASN A 642 13.71 -44.16 50.46
C ASN A 642 12.39 -43.67 51.11
N PHE A 643 11.40 -43.26 50.31
CA PHE A 643 9.98 -43.32 50.74
C PHE A 643 9.26 -44.49 50.05
N THR A 644 8.58 -45.35 50.81
CA THR A 644 7.98 -46.61 50.32
C THR A 644 6.49 -46.54 49.93
N THR A 645 5.90 -45.36 49.76
CA THR A 645 4.56 -45.13 49.17
C THR A 645 4.50 -43.77 48.44
N PRO A 646 3.56 -43.53 47.50
CA PRO A 646 3.55 -42.31 46.69
C PRO A 646 2.97 -41.13 47.48
N ASP A 647 3.73 -40.61 48.45
CA ASP A 647 3.31 -39.42 49.18
C ASP A 647 3.42 -38.19 48.28
N ILE A 648 2.29 -37.50 48.08
CA ILE A 648 2.19 -36.28 47.26
C ILE A 648 2.80 -35.11 48.02
N VAL A 649 3.65 -34.31 47.35
CA VAL A 649 4.12 -33.03 47.91
C VAL A 649 2.95 -32.04 47.89
N THR A 650 2.43 -31.69 49.07
CA THR A 650 1.32 -30.74 49.20
C THR A 650 1.88 -29.35 49.49
N PHE A 651 1.42 -28.36 48.72
CA PHE A 651 1.78 -26.95 48.90
C PHE A 651 0.65 -26.20 49.60
N THR A 652 1.01 -25.41 50.61
CA THR A 652 0.09 -24.48 51.29
C THR A 652 0.72 -23.09 51.31
N PHE A 653 -0.11 -22.07 51.16
CA PHE A 653 0.31 -20.68 51.07
C PHE A 653 -0.35 -19.86 52.18
N SER A 654 0.42 -18.95 52.80
CA SER A 654 -0.09 -18.05 53.83
C SER A 654 0.49 -16.64 53.68
N GLY A 655 -0.22 -15.63 54.18
CA GLY A 655 0.18 -14.21 54.08
C GLY A 655 -0.42 -13.43 52.90
N MET A 656 -1.49 -13.94 52.26
CA MET A 656 -2.18 -13.23 51.18
C MET A 656 -3.28 -12.29 51.70
N PRO A 657 -3.36 -11.04 51.19
CA PRO A 657 -4.50 -10.16 51.44
C PRO A 657 -5.75 -10.60 50.69
N SER A 658 -6.94 -10.16 51.15
CA SER A 658 -8.22 -10.41 50.45
C SER A 658 -8.18 -9.88 49.02
N GLY A 659 -8.51 -10.71 48.03
CA GLY A 659 -8.53 -10.36 46.60
C GLY A 659 -7.31 -10.80 45.77
N MET A 660 -6.32 -11.48 46.37
CA MET A 660 -5.24 -12.15 45.64
C MET A 660 -5.52 -13.66 45.53
N VAL A 661 -5.31 -14.25 44.34
CA VAL A 661 -5.58 -15.68 44.09
C VAL A 661 -4.38 -16.36 43.45
N ILE A 662 -4.03 -17.55 43.94
CA ILE A 662 -3.01 -18.44 43.33
C ILE A 662 -3.72 -19.66 42.75
N SER A 663 -3.45 -19.98 41.49
CA SER A 663 -3.89 -21.23 40.87
C SER A 663 -2.82 -22.31 41.07
N THR A 664 -3.17 -23.38 41.78
CA THR A 664 -2.25 -24.50 42.04
C THR A 664 -2.28 -25.51 40.89
N LEU A 665 -1.11 -25.85 40.34
CA LEU A 665 -0.92 -27.03 39.47
C LEU A 665 -0.27 -28.16 40.28
N THR A 666 -0.84 -29.36 40.24
CA THR A 666 -0.26 -30.56 40.85
C THR A 666 0.93 -31.04 40.01
N ALA A 667 2.11 -31.21 40.61
CA ALA A 667 3.28 -31.75 39.92
C ALA A 667 3.15 -33.29 39.71
N PRO A 668 3.63 -33.86 38.59
CA PRO A 668 3.49 -35.29 38.29
C PRO A 668 4.35 -36.18 39.21
N SER A 669 3.84 -37.36 39.55
CA SER A 669 4.52 -38.39 40.34
C SER A 669 5.55 -39.17 39.50
N GLY A 670 6.83 -39.02 39.83
CA GLY A 670 7.91 -39.85 39.29
C GLY A 670 9.10 -39.93 40.24
N THR A 671 9.82 -41.05 40.21
CA THR A 671 11.01 -41.33 41.03
C THR A 671 12.22 -40.54 40.52
N GLY A 672 12.76 -39.63 41.34
CA GLY A 672 14.07 -38.98 41.13
C GLY A 672 14.11 -37.59 40.48
N SER A 673 13.01 -36.83 40.44
CA SER A 673 12.93 -35.56 39.69
C SER A 673 13.08 -34.28 40.52
N THR A 674 14.01 -33.38 40.14
CA THR A 674 13.94 -31.94 40.42
C THR A 674 12.83 -31.32 39.55
N GLY A 675 11.84 -30.66 40.15
CA GLY A 675 10.71 -30.07 39.43
C GLY A 675 10.68 -28.54 39.56
N ASN A 676 10.55 -27.83 38.44
CA ASN A 676 10.23 -26.40 38.44
C ASN A 676 8.71 -26.21 38.54
N LEU A 677 8.25 -25.50 39.56
CA LEU A 677 6.83 -25.16 39.74
C LEU A 677 6.62 -23.68 39.40
N SER A 678 5.92 -23.40 38.31
CA SER A 678 5.47 -22.05 37.96
C SER A 678 4.10 -21.78 38.59
N LEU A 679 4.03 -20.76 39.43
CA LEU A 679 2.84 -20.35 40.17
C LEU A 679 2.33 -19.02 39.59
N PRO A 680 1.19 -19.01 38.89
CA PRO A 680 0.52 -17.77 38.51
C PRO A 680 -0.13 -17.15 39.76
N ILE A 681 0.13 -15.87 40.01
CA ILE A 681 -0.50 -15.09 41.08
C ILE A 681 -1.28 -13.95 40.43
N SER A 682 -2.60 -13.96 40.56
CA SER A 682 -3.45 -12.85 40.08
C SER A 682 -3.73 -11.86 41.22
N VAL A 683 -3.44 -10.58 40.96
CA VAL A 683 -3.70 -9.48 41.90
C VAL A 683 -5.00 -8.78 41.50
N GLY A 684 -6.06 -8.99 42.27
CA GLY A 684 -7.36 -8.37 42.01
C GLY A 684 -7.34 -6.84 42.14
N PRO A 685 -8.24 -6.13 41.46
CA PRO A 685 -8.27 -4.66 41.42
C PRO A 685 -8.61 -3.97 42.76
N GLY A 686 -8.94 -4.73 43.80
CA GLY A 686 -9.23 -4.22 45.15
C GLY A 686 -8.10 -4.37 46.18
N VAL A 687 -6.92 -4.86 45.78
CA VAL A 687 -5.79 -5.06 46.71
C VAL A 687 -5.10 -3.73 47.00
N ALA A 688 -5.05 -3.33 48.27
CA ALA A 688 -4.41 -2.07 48.70
C ALA A 688 -2.91 -2.01 48.34
N THR A 689 -2.40 -0.83 48.02
CA THR A 689 -0.97 -0.62 47.74
C THR A 689 -0.13 -0.89 48.98
N GLY A 690 0.87 -1.75 48.87
CA GLY A 690 1.65 -2.21 50.03
C GLY A 690 2.64 -3.33 49.69
N SER A 691 3.47 -3.70 50.66
CA SER A 691 4.38 -4.86 50.55
C SER A 691 3.78 -6.04 51.31
N TYR A 692 3.62 -7.18 50.65
CA TYR A 692 3.02 -8.39 51.21
C TYR A 692 4.04 -9.54 51.16
N THR A 693 4.30 -10.16 52.30
CA THR A 693 5.19 -11.32 52.40
C THR A 693 4.37 -12.61 52.31
N ILE A 694 4.60 -13.39 51.26
CA ILE A 694 3.92 -14.66 51.03
C ILE A 694 4.85 -15.78 51.47
N THR A 695 4.32 -16.68 52.29
CA THR A 695 5.02 -17.88 52.76
C THR A 695 4.48 -19.10 52.03
N VAL A 696 5.38 -19.85 51.39
CA VAL A 696 5.09 -21.14 50.75
C VAL A 696 5.59 -22.25 51.65
N THR A 697 4.71 -23.19 52.01
CA THR A 697 5.03 -24.37 52.81
C THR A 697 4.81 -25.63 51.99
N ALA A 698 5.87 -26.41 51.77
CA ALA A 698 5.81 -27.72 51.13
C ALA A 698 5.88 -28.82 52.20
N LYS A 699 4.95 -29.79 52.16
CA LYS A 699 4.90 -30.94 53.07
C LYS A 699 4.88 -32.26 52.30
N SER A 700 5.67 -33.24 52.73
CA SER A 700 5.68 -34.60 52.19
C SER A 700 6.27 -35.58 53.21
N GLY A 701 5.61 -36.71 53.47
CA GLY A 701 6.17 -37.80 54.30
C GLY A 701 6.68 -37.36 55.68
N GLY A 702 6.01 -36.41 56.35
CA GLY A 702 6.40 -35.87 57.66
C GLY A 702 7.45 -34.75 57.64
N LEU A 703 8.09 -34.45 56.50
CA LEU A 703 9.03 -33.34 56.33
C LEU A 703 8.32 -32.06 55.89
N THR A 704 8.73 -30.92 56.44
CA THR A 704 8.18 -29.59 56.10
C THR A 704 9.32 -28.63 55.72
N ALA A 705 9.17 -27.94 54.59
CA ALA A 705 10.08 -26.87 54.17
C ALA A 705 9.30 -25.59 53.84
N THR A 706 9.79 -24.44 54.33
CA THR A 706 9.14 -23.13 54.16
C THR A 706 10.05 -22.15 53.47
N LYS A 707 9.49 -21.34 52.56
CA LYS A 707 10.19 -20.21 51.94
C LYS A 707 9.28 -19.00 51.81
N THR A 708 9.82 -17.82 52.07
CA THR A 708 9.11 -16.55 51.96
C THR A 708 9.64 -15.72 50.79
N PHE A 709 8.74 -14.99 50.13
CA PHE A 709 9.09 -13.92 49.18
C PHE A 709 8.13 -12.74 49.31
N THR A 710 8.56 -11.55 48.87
CA THR A 710 7.80 -10.31 49.04
C THR A 710 7.27 -9.78 47.70
N ILE A 711 5.98 -9.45 47.64
CA ILE A 711 5.35 -8.75 46.52
C ILE A 711 5.06 -7.30 46.92
N ARG A 712 5.44 -6.33 46.08
CA ARG A 712 5.05 -4.92 46.24
C ARG A 712 3.99 -4.56 45.22
N VAL A 713 2.81 -4.16 45.69
CA VAL A 713 1.69 -3.72 44.85
C VAL A 713 1.69 -2.19 44.77
N GLY A 714 1.85 -1.64 43.56
CA GLY A 714 1.84 -0.20 43.28
C GLY A 714 0.49 0.27 42.72
N SER A 715 0.24 1.59 42.77
CA SER A 715 -0.97 2.20 42.19
C SER A 715 -0.93 2.13 40.66
N SER A 716 -2.10 1.93 40.03
CA SER A 716 -2.22 1.87 38.58
C SER A 716 -1.84 3.22 37.94
N GLY A 717 -0.79 3.25 37.11
CA GLY A 717 -0.56 4.36 36.17
C GLY A 717 0.77 5.13 36.25
N GLN A 718 1.79 4.69 37.01
CA GLN A 718 3.10 5.37 36.97
C GLN A 718 4.13 4.60 36.13
N MET A 719 4.41 5.14 34.94
CA MET A 719 5.65 4.86 34.21
C MET A 719 6.84 5.21 35.09
N ILE A 720 7.71 4.23 35.39
CA ILE A 720 8.97 4.52 36.07
C ILE A 720 10.02 4.89 35.03
N ASP A 721 10.20 6.20 34.98
CA ASP A 721 11.27 7.02 34.43
C ASP A 721 12.71 6.49 34.71
N ARG A 722 13.57 6.51 33.68
CA ARG A 722 15.05 6.44 33.78
C ARG A 722 15.70 7.55 32.92
N ARG A 723 15.47 8.80 33.31
CA ARG A 723 16.29 10.03 33.09
C ARG A 723 17.70 9.92 33.72
N TRP A 724 18.84 10.49 33.28
CA TRP A 724 19.30 11.44 32.26
C TRP A 724 20.84 11.29 32.11
N VAL A 725 21.42 11.58 30.93
CA VAL A 725 22.52 12.58 30.77
C VAL A 725 22.38 13.23 29.38
N ARG A 726 22.07 14.53 29.33
CA ARG A 726 22.42 15.46 28.23
C ARG A 726 23.60 16.31 28.69
N PRO A 727 24.44 16.82 27.78
CA PRO A 727 24.36 18.27 27.46
C PRO A 727 24.66 18.50 25.95
N PHE A 728 24.36 19.60 25.24
CA PHE A 728 24.10 21.01 25.52
C PHE A 728 23.04 21.52 24.53
N VAL A 729 22.27 22.53 24.93
CA VAL A 729 21.53 23.42 24.01
C VAL A 729 22.18 24.79 24.11
N THR A 730 22.56 25.36 22.97
CA THR A 730 22.60 26.82 22.77
C THR A 730 21.82 27.12 21.51
N ALA A 731 20.71 27.83 21.69
CA ALA A 731 19.87 28.36 20.63
C ALA A 731 20.52 29.59 20.01
N ALA A 732 20.45 29.70 18.69
CA ALA A 732 20.45 30.98 17.98
C ALA A 732 19.19 31.02 17.10
N LEU A 733 18.46 32.13 17.22
CA LEU A 733 17.14 32.39 16.64
C LEU A 733 17.21 32.62 15.12
N GLY A 734 16.26 32.06 14.36
CA GLY A 734 16.02 32.30 12.92
C GLY A 734 14.87 31.42 12.40
N PRO A 735 14.01 31.87 11.47
CA PRO A 735 12.56 31.65 11.52
C PRO A 735 12.03 30.31 10.97
N ALA A 736 10.86 29.96 11.51
CA ALA A 736 10.02 28.78 11.31
C ALA A 736 9.84 28.29 9.87
N TRP A 737 10.23 27.04 9.58
CA TRP A 737 9.59 26.14 8.61
C TRP A 737 9.84 24.67 9.03
N LEU A 738 8.82 23.82 8.84
CA LEU A 738 8.81 22.35 8.87
C LEU A 738 9.05 21.66 10.23
N LEU A 739 7.97 21.57 11.04
CA LEU A 739 7.78 20.39 11.88
C LEU A 739 7.07 19.33 11.04
N SER A 740 7.85 18.43 10.43
CA SER A 740 7.36 17.11 10.06
C SER A 740 6.91 16.41 11.35
N ALA A 741 5.62 16.14 11.45
CA ALA A 741 5.10 15.25 12.47
C ALA A 741 5.66 13.85 12.21
N THR A 742 6.77 13.51 12.85
CA THR A 742 7.27 12.14 12.95
C THR A 742 6.33 11.36 13.88
N THR A 743 5.28 10.80 13.28
CA THR A 743 4.47 9.72 13.89
C THR A 743 4.68 8.45 13.07
N PRO A 744 4.61 7.28 13.71
CA PRO A 744 5.62 6.24 13.57
C PRO A 744 5.48 5.56 12.22
N MET A 745 6.57 5.52 11.46
CA MET A 745 6.85 4.33 10.64
C MET A 745 6.71 3.12 11.56
N LEU A 746 6.29 1.96 11.03
CA LEU A 746 6.53 0.69 11.69
C LEU A 746 7.96 0.75 12.21
N THR A 747 8.13 0.89 13.52
CA THR A 747 9.42 0.72 14.14
C THR A 747 9.60 -0.77 14.03
N LEU A 748 10.18 -1.18 12.89
CA LEU A 748 10.98 -2.39 12.83
C LEU A 748 11.69 -2.46 14.17
N PRO A 749 11.62 -3.57 14.91
CA PRO A 749 12.21 -3.63 16.23
C PRO A 749 13.66 -3.19 16.11
N THR A 750 13.93 -1.92 16.44
CA THR A 750 15.26 -1.33 16.52
C THR A 750 16.05 -2.00 17.64
N TYR A 751 15.35 -2.83 18.42
CA TYR A 751 15.87 -3.60 19.51
C TYR A 751 15.24 -4.99 19.52
N VAL A 752 15.83 -5.92 18.77
CA VAL A 752 15.81 -7.31 19.23
C VAL A 752 16.77 -7.33 20.42
N PRO A 753 16.30 -7.66 21.64
CA PRO A 753 17.18 -7.69 22.80
C PRO A 753 18.35 -8.62 22.49
N THR A 754 19.56 -8.16 22.80
CA THR A 754 20.74 -9.01 22.78
C THR A 754 20.44 -10.30 23.53
N PRO A 755 20.96 -11.47 23.07
CA PRO A 755 20.76 -12.73 23.77
C PRO A 755 21.06 -12.56 25.26
N ASN A 756 20.06 -12.78 26.12
CA ASN A 756 20.29 -12.81 27.57
C ASN A 756 21.07 -14.09 27.89
N CYS A 757 22.40 -13.98 27.93
CA CYS A 757 23.27 -15.09 28.29
C CYS A 757 22.93 -15.56 29.70
N THR A 758 22.60 -16.85 29.81
CA THR A 758 22.30 -17.48 31.10
C THR A 758 23.61 -17.81 31.82
N GLY A 759 23.52 -17.94 33.15
CA GLY A 759 24.64 -17.93 34.11
C GLY A 759 25.95 -18.53 33.59
N GLY A 760 26.99 -17.68 33.53
CA GLY A 760 28.36 -18.09 33.19
C GLY A 760 28.75 -17.94 31.72
N GLN A 761 27.91 -17.36 30.86
CA GLN A 761 28.24 -17.07 29.46
C GLN A 761 28.41 -15.56 29.18
N VAL A 762 29.28 -15.20 28.24
CA VAL A 762 29.47 -13.85 27.69
C VAL A 762 28.98 -13.76 26.25
N LEU A 763 28.59 -12.56 25.82
CA LEU A 763 28.17 -12.28 24.45
C LEU A 763 29.39 -12.09 23.54
N ASP A 764 29.56 -12.98 22.56
CA ASP A 764 30.47 -12.83 21.44
C ASP A 764 29.82 -11.95 20.36
N ALA A 765 30.26 -10.70 20.26
CA ALA A 765 29.75 -9.71 19.31
C ALA A 765 30.16 -9.98 17.86
N ASN A 766 31.10 -10.89 17.60
CA ASN A 766 31.59 -11.20 16.25
C ASN A 766 30.71 -12.23 15.52
N TYR A 767 29.75 -12.85 16.21
CA TYR A 767 28.82 -13.81 15.61
C TYR A 767 27.61 -13.10 15.00
N ALA A 768 27.51 -13.06 13.67
CA ALA A 768 26.34 -12.59 12.95
C ALA A 768 25.40 -13.77 12.64
N ASN A 769 24.20 -13.77 13.23
CA ASN A 769 23.11 -14.64 12.83
C ASN A 769 22.32 -13.98 11.70
N ARG A 770 22.23 -14.68 10.56
CA ARG A 770 21.37 -14.29 9.45
C ARG A 770 19.99 -14.89 9.63
N GLY A 771 18.97 -14.05 9.51
CA GLY A 771 17.56 -14.45 9.45
C GLY A 771 16.85 -13.72 8.32
N ILE A 772 15.55 -13.94 8.23
CA ILE A 772 14.67 -13.27 7.27
C ILE A 772 13.61 -12.51 8.06
N ILE A 773 13.33 -11.28 7.68
CA ILE A 773 12.14 -10.55 8.13
C ILE A 773 11.11 -10.53 7.02
N ARG A 774 9.86 -10.85 7.39
CA ARG A 774 8.69 -10.68 6.53
C ARG A 774 7.80 -9.59 7.08
N ILE A 775 7.40 -8.68 6.21
CA ILE A 775 6.46 -7.59 6.54
C ILE A 775 5.26 -7.73 5.62
N GLN A 776 4.08 -7.82 6.20
CA GLN A 776 2.85 -8.06 5.47
C GLN A 776 1.88 -6.89 5.67
N TYR A 777 1.36 -6.38 4.57
CA TYR A 777 0.31 -5.37 4.53
C TYR A 777 -0.99 -6.00 4.04
N ARG A 778 -2.10 -5.60 4.63
CA ARG A 778 -3.46 -5.94 4.21
C ARG A 778 -4.22 -4.64 3.95
N ILE A 779 -4.75 -4.51 2.75
CA ILE A 779 -5.45 -3.33 2.25
C ILE A 779 -6.90 -3.72 1.92
N ALA A 780 -7.85 -3.01 2.50
CA ALA A 780 -9.28 -3.18 2.24
C ALA A 780 -9.75 -2.33 1.02
N PRO A 781 -10.96 -2.54 0.50
CA PRO A 781 -11.44 -1.84 -0.70
C PRO A 781 -11.58 -0.32 -0.55
N ASP A 782 -11.73 0.16 0.69
CA ASP A 782 -11.78 1.58 1.04
C ASP A 782 -10.37 2.20 1.24
N GLY A 783 -9.31 1.41 1.06
CA GLY A 783 -7.92 1.82 1.29
C GLY A 783 -7.45 1.65 2.74
N THR A 784 -8.32 1.24 3.68
CA THR A 784 -7.93 0.98 5.07
C THR A 784 -6.83 -0.07 5.10
N THR A 785 -5.72 0.26 5.76
CA THR A 785 -4.49 -0.54 5.70
C THR A 785 -4.01 -0.91 7.09
N VAL A 786 -3.58 -2.15 7.22
CA VAL A 786 -2.92 -2.67 8.42
C VAL A 786 -1.65 -3.41 8.04
N SER A 787 -0.68 -3.45 8.95
CA SER A 787 0.62 -4.11 8.75
C SER A 787 0.93 -5.08 9.89
N ARG A 788 1.77 -6.08 9.64
CA ARG A 788 2.36 -6.98 10.66
C ARG A 788 3.69 -7.52 10.17
N TYR A 789 4.47 -8.13 11.06
CA TYR A 789 5.78 -8.70 10.72
C TYR A 789 6.06 -10.02 11.42
N ARG A 790 7.00 -10.81 10.90
CA ARG A 790 7.57 -11.99 11.56
C ARG A 790 9.05 -12.16 11.25
N LEU A 791 9.80 -12.80 12.15
CA LEU A 791 11.21 -13.14 11.97
C LEU A 791 11.37 -14.65 11.75
N GLU A 792 12.20 -15.04 10.81
CA GLU A 792 12.50 -16.43 10.45
C GLU A 792 14.01 -16.71 10.51
N GLY A 793 14.41 -17.94 10.84
CA GLY A 793 15.80 -18.41 10.67
C GLY A 793 16.82 -17.90 11.69
N VAL A 794 16.42 -17.15 12.71
CA VAL A 794 17.35 -16.63 13.73
C VAL A 794 17.64 -17.71 14.79
N ALA A 795 18.88 -18.22 14.82
CA ALA A 795 19.34 -19.11 15.87
C ALA A 795 19.30 -18.37 17.22
N ASN A 796 18.50 -18.88 18.17
CA ASN A 796 18.17 -18.29 19.49
C ASN A 796 17.01 -17.27 19.53
N ALA A 797 16.21 -17.10 18.46
CA ALA A 797 14.94 -16.39 18.61
C ALA A 797 14.03 -17.15 19.59
N THR A 798 13.41 -16.42 20.52
CA THR A 798 12.35 -16.98 21.36
C THR A 798 11.19 -17.43 20.47
N SER A 799 10.43 -18.46 20.85
CA SER A 799 9.27 -18.95 20.08
C SER A 799 8.28 -17.83 19.71
N ALA A 800 8.15 -16.81 20.56
CA ALA A 800 7.34 -15.63 20.33
C ALA A 800 7.76 -14.77 19.12
N GLN A 801 9.04 -14.79 18.72
CA GLN A 801 9.56 -13.99 17.60
C GLN A 801 9.37 -14.67 16.22
N THR A 802 9.08 -15.97 16.21
CA THR A 802 8.78 -16.73 14.98
C THR A 802 7.31 -16.68 14.56
N GLN A 803 6.44 -16.12 15.42
CA GLN A 803 5.04 -15.89 15.12
C GLN A 803 4.82 -14.51 14.50
N TRP A 804 3.72 -14.36 13.77
CA TRP A 804 3.28 -13.04 13.30
C TRP A 804 2.94 -12.12 14.48
N SER A 805 3.41 -10.88 14.41
CA SER A 805 2.94 -9.82 15.30
C SER A 805 1.46 -9.52 15.07
N SER A 806 0.83 -8.85 16.05
CA SER A 806 -0.53 -8.34 15.89
C SER A 806 -0.58 -7.28 14.80
N TRP A 807 -1.68 -7.25 14.05
CA TRP A 807 -1.95 -6.21 13.07
C TRP A 807 -1.88 -4.82 13.71
N GLN A 808 -1.12 -3.92 13.09
CA GLN A 808 -1.00 -2.50 13.42
C GLN A 808 -1.77 -1.68 12.39
N SER A 809 -2.42 -0.60 12.84
CA SER A 809 -3.09 0.32 11.91
C SER A 809 -2.05 1.18 11.18
N GLU A 810 -2.24 1.35 9.88
CA GLU A 810 -1.45 2.24 9.04
C GLU A 810 -2.35 3.37 8.49
N PRO A 811 -1.77 4.47 7.97
CA PRO A 811 -2.51 5.38 7.12
C PRO A 811 -3.12 4.64 5.91
N ASN A 812 -4.20 5.20 5.36
CA ASN A 812 -4.87 4.60 4.20
C ASN A 812 -3.91 4.49 3.02
N PHE A 813 -3.93 3.35 2.33
CA PHE A 813 -3.03 3.13 1.22
C PHE A 813 -3.44 3.96 0.00
N ASN A 814 -2.53 4.81 -0.47
CA ASN A 814 -2.78 5.68 -1.62
C ASN A 814 -2.51 4.99 -2.99
N GLY A 815 -2.08 3.73 -2.98
CA GLY A 815 -1.84 2.95 -4.20
C GLY A 815 -0.39 2.87 -4.66
N ILE A 816 0.57 3.57 -4.04
CA ILE A 816 1.99 3.47 -4.44
C ILE A 816 2.86 2.72 -3.42
N VAL A 817 3.68 1.81 -3.92
CA VAL A 817 4.83 1.24 -3.22
C VAL A 817 6.08 1.81 -3.87
N TYR A 818 6.96 2.43 -3.09
CA TYR A 818 8.26 2.89 -3.58
C TYR A 818 9.39 2.20 -2.82
N VAL A 819 10.28 1.57 -3.57
CA VAL A 819 11.50 0.94 -3.02
C VAL A 819 12.70 1.81 -3.40
N ASP A 820 13.33 2.39 -2.37
CA ASP A 820 14.51 3.22 -2.58
C ASP A 820 15.74 2.38 -2.92
N LYS A 821 16.77 3.03 -3.44
CA LYS A 821 18.04 2.42 -3.81
C LYS A 821 18.88 2.06 -2.56
N GLN A 822 19.64 0.98 -2.64
CA GLN A 822 20.73 0.66 -1.70
C GLN A 822 21.99 1.52 -1.97
N GLU A 823 22.66 2.01 -0.93
CA GLU A 823 24.08 2.39 -1.04
C GLU A 823 24.93 1.11 -1.17
N GLY A 824 25.41 0.80 -2.38
CA GLY A 824 26.22 -0.38 -2.67
C GLY A 824 26.29 -0.78 -4.16
N THR A 825 26.97 -1.88 -4.47
CA THR A 825 27.25 -2.39 -5.83
C THR A 825 26.09 -3.20 -6.44
N TYR A 826 25.02 -3.51 -5.69
CA TYR A 826 23.92 -4.32 -6.20
C TYR A 826 22.98 -3.50 -7.11
N PRO A 827 22.68 -3.99 -8.32
CA PRO A 827 21.83 -3.25 -9.28
C PRO A 827 20.32 -3.42 -9.05
N ASP A 828 19.92 -4.37 -8.22
CA ASP A 828 18.53 -4.79 -8.03
C ASP A 828 17.95 -4.16 -6.77
N ALA A 829 16.93 -3.30 -6.93
CA ALA A 829 16.19 -2.75 -5.80
C ALA A 829 15.16 -3.75 -5.26
N ILE A 830 14.60 -4.57 -6.16
CA ILE A 830 13.67 -5.66 -5.83
C ILE A 830 14.16 -6.92 -6.54
N ASP A 831 14.63 -7.90 -5.75
CA ASP A 831 15.20 -9.14 -6.27
C ASP A 831 14.15 -10.02 -6.96
N GLY A 832 12.87 -9.89 -6.59
CA GLY A 832 11.76 -10.56 -7.26
C GLY A 832 10.38 -10.09 -6.82
N VAL A 833 9.57 -9.63 -7.76
CA VAL A 833 8.12 -9.42 -7.60
C VAL A 833 7.41 -10.65 -8.14
N THR A 834 6.49 -11.24 -7.36
CA THR A 834 5.77 -12.45 -7.73
C THR A 834 4.36 -12.48 -7.16
N GLY A 835 3.45 -13.21 -7.80
CA GLY A 835 2.12 -13.50 -7.30
C GLY A 835 2.04 -14.83 -6.54
N PRO A 836 0.82 -15.35 -6.32
CA PRO A 836 0.62 -16.66 -5.70
C PRO A 836 1.16 -17.78 -6.58
N ALA A 837 1.63 -18.86 -5.95
CA ALA A 837 2.04 -20.06 -6.65
C ALA A 837 0.87 -20.69 -7.43
N ARG A 838 1.19 -21.27 -8.61
CA ARG A 838 0.22 -22.00 -9.43
C ARG A 838 -0.35 -23.22 -8.70
N ILE A 839 -1.64 -23.46 -8.84
CA ILE A 839 -2.37 -24.54 -8.18
C ILE A 839 -2.46 -25.77 -9.08
N SER A 840 -1.96 -26.91 -8.60
CA SER A 840 -2.11 -28.19 -9.29
C SER A 840 -3.51 -28.80 -9.12
N GLY A 841 -3.94 -29.60 -10.11
CA GLY A 841 -5.18 -30.37 -10.03
C GLY A 841 -6.46 -29.63 -10.40
N LEU A 842 -6.37 -28.37 -10.87
CA LEU A 842 -7.53 -27.66 -11.41
C LEU A 842 -8.10 -28.38 -12.63
N LYS A 843 -9.42 -28.27 -12.83
CA LYS A 843 -10.14 -28.85 -13.96
C LYS A 843 -10.69 -27.75 -14.85
N ASP A 844 -10.65 -27.97 -16.17
CA ASP A 844 -11.34 -27.09 -17.11
C ASP A 844 -12.83 -27.42 -17.24
N LYS A 845 -13.56 -26.64 -18.05
CA LYS A 845 -14.98 -26.84 -18.34
C LYS A 845 -15.34 -28.23 -18.91
N ASN A 846 -14.36 -28.96 -19.45
CA ASN A 846 -14.53 -30.30 -20.00
C ASN A 846 -14.13 -31.39 -18.99
N GLY A 847 -13.72 -31.02 -17.77
CA GLY A 847 -13.25 -31.95 -16.74
C GLY A 847 -11.80 -32.41 -16.89
N ALA A 848 -11.06 -31.87 -17.87
CA ALA A 848 -9.64 -32.19 -18.07
C ALA A 848 -8.77 -31.47 -17.04
N THR A 849 -7.68 -32.12 -16.58
CA THR A 849 -6.73 -31.47 -15.67
C THR A 849 -5.97 -30.38 -16.40
N ILE A 850 -5.95 -29.18 -15.82
CA ILE A 850 -5.16 -28.06 -16.32
C ILE A 850 -3.72 -28.23 -15.81
N PRO A 851 -2.71 -28.31 -16.69
CA PRO A 851 -1.31 -28.45 -16.26
C PRO A 851 -0.82 -27.16 -15.58
N THR A 852 0.13 -27.26 -14.65
CA THR A 852 0.72 -26.09 -13.96
C THR A 852 1.58 -25.21 -14.88
N THR A 853 1.85 -25.66 -16.11
CA THR A 853 2.45 -24.83 -17.17
C THR A 853 1.43 -23.88 -17.82
N ASP A 854 0.14 -24.04 -17.54
CA ASP A 854 -0.94 -23.17 -18.00
C ASP A 854 -1.18 -22.02 -17.00
N PRO A 855 -1.17 -20.75 -17.47
CA PRO A 855 -1.46 -19.56 -16.66
C PRO A 855 -2.79 -19.59 -15.90
N ARG A 856 -3.79 -20.34 -16.36
CA ARG A 856 -5.10 -20.45 -15.67
C ARG A 856 -4.95 -20.99 -14.25
N THR A 857 -3.90 -21.76 -13.98
CA THR A 857 -3.60 -22.28 -12.64
C THR A 857 -3.03 -21.26 -11.67
N ALA A 858 -2.59 -20.09 -12.15
CA ALA A 858 -2.12 -19.00 -11.30
C ALA A 858 -3.31 -18.23 -10.69
N PRO A 859 -3.39 -18.15 -9.35
CA PRO A 859 -4.35 -17.30 -8.65
C PRO A 859 -4.07 -15.80 -8.86
N PRO A 860 -5.05 -14.93 -8.62
CA PRO A 860 -4.88 -13.50 -8.84
C PRO A 860 -3.92 -12.86 -7.83
N ALA A 861 -2.96 -12.09 -8.36
CA ALA A 861 -2.02 -11.28 -7.61
C ALA A 861 -2.65 -9.93 -7.18
N ILE A 862 -3.49 -9.36 -8.05
CA ILE A 862 -4.11 -8.05 -7.86
C ILE A 862 -5.62 -8.22 -7.66
N ALA A 863 -6.12 -7.79 -6.50
CA ALA A 863 -7.53 -7.78 -6.15
C ALA A 863 -8.34 -6.88 -7.09
N ARG A 864 -9.58 -7.26 -7.40
CA ARG A 864 -10.50 -6.60 -8.36
C ARG A 864 -10.70 -5.08 -8.16
N PHE A 865 -10.54 -4.60 -6.94
CA PHE A 865 -10.71 -3.18 -6.59
C PHE A 865 -9.38 -2.43 -6.51
N GLN A 866 -8.24 -3.13 -6.53
CA GLN A 866 -6.95 -2.56 -6.19
C GLN A 866 -6.29 -1.87 -7.39
N LYS A 867 -5.93 -0.61 -7.20
CA LYS A 867 -5.03 0.14 -8.09
C LYS A 867 -3.66 0.21 -7.42
N LEU A 868 -2.61 -0.23 -8.10
CA LEU A 868 -1.28 -0.35 -7.52
C LEU A 868 -0.20 0.12 -8.48
N THR A 869 0.76 0.90 -7.99
CA THR A 869 2.02 1.18 -8.66
C THR A 869 3.17 0.72 -7.79
N ILE A 870 4.04 -0.13 -8.32
CA ILE A 870 5.30 -0.53 -7.71
C ILE A 870 6.40 0.23 -8.42
N ALA A 871 6.99 1.19 -7.74
CA ALA A 871 8.09 2.00 -8.24
C ALA A 871 9.38 1.65 -7.50
N ALA A 872 10.50 1.63 -8.20
CA ALA A 872 11.81 1.49 -7.59
C ALA A 872 12.83 2.43 -8.23
N ALA A 873 13.79 2.87 -7.42
CA ALA A 873 14.89 3.69 -7.90
C ALA A 873 15.77 2.92 -8.92
N GLN A 874 15.98 1.61 -8.72
CA GLN A 874 16.80 0.75 -9.59
C GLN A 874 16.02 -0.47 -10.11
N ARG A 875 16.73 -1.56 -10.49
CA ARG A 875 16.15 -2.67 -11.26
C ARG A 875 15.08 -3.40 -10.45
N ILE A 876 14.00 -3.79 -11.14
CA ILE A 876 12.94 -4.65 -10.61
C ILE A 876 12.96 -5.97 -11.38
N ASN A 877 13.05 -7.09 -10.66
CA ASN A 877 12.91 -8.41 -11.26
C ASN A 877 11.46 -8.92 -11.16
N ILE A 878 10.90 -9.48 -12.24
CA ILE A 878 9.62 -10.19 -12.22
C ILE A 878 9.89 -11.69 -12.18
N THR A 879 9.43 -12.36 -11.12
CA THR A 879 9.82 -13.74 -10.79
C THR A 879 8.65 -14.74 -10.77
N GLY A 880 7.45 -14.31 -11.13
CA GLY A 880 6.28 -15.18 -11.24
C GLY A 880 5.06 -14.43 -11.78
N ASP A 881 3.93 -15.12 -11.83
CA ASP A 881 2.70 -14.59 -12.44
C ASP A 881 2.16 -13.39 -11.65
N LEU A 882 1.72 -12.35 -12.33
CA LEU A 882 1.14 -11.14 -11.74
C LEU A 882 -0.24 -10.88 -12.36
N LYS A 883 -1.20 -11.72 -11.99
CA LYS A 883 -2.53 -11.72 -12.61
C LYS A 883 -3.51 -10.78 -11.94
N TYR A 884 -4.34 -10.19 -12.77
CA TYR A 884 -5.57 -9.53 -12.38
C TYR A 884 -6.63 -10.56 -11.95
N GLU A 885 -7.40 -10.23 -10.91
CA GLU A 885 -8.61 -11.00 -10.58
C GLU A 885 -9.67 -10.88 -11.67
N ASN A 886 -9.88 -9.67 -12.17
CA ASN A 886 -10.78 -9.37 -13.28
C ASN A 886 -9.96 -8.79 -14.46
N PRO A 887 -9.40 -9.65 -15.33
CA PRO A 887 -8.71 -9.19 -16.52
C PRO A 887 -9.74 -8.61 -17.53
N PRO A 888 -9.45 -7.46 -18.18
CA PRO A 888 -10.40 -6.80 -19.08
C PRO A 888 -10.61 -7.52 -20.42
N CYS A 889 -9.59 -8.27 -20.82
CA CYS A 889 -9.52 -9.07 -22.04
C CYS A 889 -9.10 -10.50 -21.72
N SER A 890 -9.41 -11.40 -22.64
CA SER A 890 -9.03 -12.81 -22.58
C SER A 890 -8.20 -13.17 -23.81
N GLY A 891 -7.21 -14.05 -23.64
CA GLY A 891 -6.32 -14.47 -24.72
C GLY A 891 -5.37 -13.37 -25.20
N THR A 892 -4.81 -13.56 -26.39
CA THR A 892 -3.80 -12.68 -26.98
C THR A 892 -4.15 -12.41 -28.43
N PRO A 893 -3.79 -11.23 -28.98
CA PRO A 893 -4.04 -10.94 -30.38
C PRO A 893 -3.31 -11.94 -31.29
N SER A 894 -3.94 -12.28 -32.41
CA SER A 894 -3.41 -13.26 -33.36
C SER A 894 -3.46 -12.73 -34.79
N ARG A 895 -2.53 -13.20 -35.62
CA ARG A 895 -2.58 -12.99 -37.06
C ARG A 895 -3.67 -13.86 -37.68
N ASN A 896 -4.47 -13.28 -38.57
CA ASN A 896 -5.40 -13.99 -39.44
C ASN A 896 -4.95 -13.85 -40.90
N GLY A 897 -4.70 -14.96 -41.60
CA GLY A 897 -4.15 -14.99 -42.95
C GLY A 897 -2.61 -14.94 -43.02
N SER A 898 -2.06 -14.87 -44.22
CA SER A 898 -0.61 -14.85 -44.50
C SER A 898 -0.21 -13.72 -45.45
N GLY A 899 0.98 -13.15 -45.26
CA GLY A 899 1.53 -12.10 -46.12
C GLY A 899 0.75 -10.77 -46.03
N ALA A 900 0.79 -9.97 -47.10
CA ALA A 900 0.22 -8.62 -47.15
C ALA A 900 -1.31 -8.53 -46.95
N SER A 901 -2.04 -9.64 -47.04
CA SER A 901 -3.49 -9.71 -46.78
C SER A 901 -3.82 -10.09 -45.32
N SER A 902 -2.81 -10.21 -44.45
CA SER A 902 -3.05 -10.57 -43.06
C SER A 902 -3.86 -9.49 -42.36
N THR A 903 -4.74 -9.89 -41.44
CA THR A 903 -5.44 -8.99 -40.52
C THR A 903 -5.08 -9.35 -39.09
N ILE A 904 -5.22 -8.39 -38.19
CA ILE A 904 -5.13 -8.65 -36.75
C ILE A 904 -6.50 -9.13 -36.26
N ASN A 905 -6.51 -10.22 -35.50
CA ASN A 905 -7.62 -10.61 -34.65
C ASN A 905 -7.29 -10.11 -33.24
N PRO A 906 -7.89 -9.01 -32.75
CA PRO A 906 -7.59 -8.46 -31.43
C PRO A 906 -7.94 -9.46 -30.31
N ALA A 907 -7.34 -9.28 -29.13
CA ALA A 907 -7.78 -10.05 -27.96
C ALA A 907 -9.26 -9.74 -27.65
N PRO A 908 -10.12 -10.76 -27.41
CA PRO A 908 -11.49 -10.53 -26.96
C PRO A 908 -11.53 -9.77 -25.62
N CYS A 909 -11.99 -8.52 -25.67
CA CYS A 909 -12.16 -7.65 -24.52
C CYS A 909 -13.64 -7.39 -24.23
N GLN A 910 -13.96 -7.12 -22.96
CA GLN A 910 -15.27 -6.59 -22.60
C GLN A 910 -15.44 -5.16 -23.13
N ASP A 911 -16.67 -4.64 -23.09
CA ASP A 911 -16.92 -3.23 -23.41
C ASP A 911 -16.27 -2.30 -22.36
N VAL A 912 -15.49 -1.32 -22.83
CA VAL A 912 -14.69 -0.44 -21.95
C VAL A 912 -15.56 0.39 -21.03
N ASP A 913 -16.67 0.92 -21.54
CA ASP A 913 -17.57 1.78 -20.75
C ASP A 913 -18.24 0.94 -19.64
N THR A 914 -18.60 -0.32 -19.94
CA THR A 914 -19.10 -1.32 -18.97
C THR A 914 -18.04 -1.70 -17.93
N MET A 915 -16.78 -1.84 -18.33
CA MET A 915 -15.68 -2.16 -17.40
C MET A 915 -15.38 -1.02 -16.43
N LEU A 916 -15.44 0.23 -16.89
CA LEU A 916 -15.18 1.42 -16.06
C LEU A 916 -16.34 1.75 -15.13
N ALA A 917 -17.58 1.53 -15.57
CA ALA A 917 -18.78 1.74 -14.75
C ALA A 917 -18.91 0.73 -13.60
N ASN A 918 -18.40 -0.48 -13.78
CA ASN A 918 -18.41 -1.50 -12.74
C ASN A 918 -17.17 -1.39 -11.85
N SER A 919 -17.35 -1.21 -10.53
CA SER A 919 -16.26 -1.21 -9.52
C SER A 919 -15.41 -2.49 -9.52
N SER A 920 -15.87 -3.53 -10.22
CA SER A 920 -15.19 -4.82 -10.40
C SER A 920 -14.09 -4.79 -11.47
N GLY A 921 -14.03 -3.78 -12.34
CA GLY A 921 -13.07 -3.66 -13.45
C GLY A 921 -11.98 -2.63 -13.22
N GLN A 922 -11.68 -2.27 -11.97
CA GLN A 922 -10.75 -1.18 -11.64
C GLN A 922 -9.34 -1.64 -11.26
N ASN A 923 -9.11 -2.95 -11.19
CA ASN A 923 -7.79 -3.49 -10.91
C ASN A 923 -6.79 -3.15 -12.01
N ILE A 924 -5.70 -2.49 -11.61
CA ILE A 924 -4.63 -2.09 -12.51
C ILE A 924 -3.30 -2.05 -11.76
N LEU A 925 -2.25 -2.57 -12.41
CA LEU A 925 -0.88 -2.61 -11.91
C LEU A 925 0.04 -1.78 -12.80
N GLY A 926 0.81 -0.89 -12.21
CA GLY A 926 1.98 -0.27 -12.82
C GLY A 926 3.26 -0.79 -12.16
N ILE A 927 4.27 -1.15 -12.94
CA ILE A 927 5.63 -1.41 -12.44
C ILE A 927 6.56 -0.40 -13.09
N TYR A 928 7.28 0.36 -12.29
CA TYR A 928 8.10 1.47 -12.76
C TYR A 928 9.52 1.42 -12.18
N SER A 929 10.52 1.30 -13.04
CA SER A 929 11.93 1.45 -12.69
C SER A 929 12.45 2.81 -13.17
N GLN A 930 12.96 3.63 -12.24
CA GLN A 930 13.41 4.99 -12.52
C GLN A 930 14.73 5.04 -13.27
N SER A 931 15.76 4.32 -12.80
CA SER A 931 17.13 4.45 -13.31
C SER A 931 17.72 3.17 -13.93
N ALA A 932 16.96 2.06 -13.98
CA ALA A 932 17.47 0.77 -14.46
C ALA A 932 16.39 -0.04 -15.18
N ASP A 933 16.66 -1.33 -15.45
CA ASP A 933 15.75 -2.22 -16.19
C ASP A 933 14.57 -2.74 -15.35
N ILE A 934 13.58 -3.31 -16.04
CA ILE A 934 12.70 -4.34 -15.49
C ILE A 934 13.12 -5.66 -16.15
N ARG A 935 13.48 -6.66 -15.35
CA ARG A 935 14.12 -7.89 -15.84
C ARG A 935 13.27 -9.11 -15.50
N ILE A 936 13.19 -10.06 -16.44
CA ILE A 936 12.67 -11.40 -16.21
C ILE A 936 13.89 -12.35 -16.11
N PRO A 937 14.35 -12.69 -14.90
CA PRO A 937 15.58 -13.44 -14.70
C PRO A 937 15.40 -14.94 -14.95
N ASN A 938 16.50 -15.65 -15.14
CA ASN A 938 16.49 -17.12 -15.26
C ASN A 938 16.66 -17.80 -13.89
N ASN A 939 15.59 -17.87 -13.11
CA ASN A 939 15.55 -18.57 -11.81
C ASN A 939 14.14 -19.14 -11.61
N PRO A 940 13.94 -20.44 -11.30
CA PRO A 940 12.93 -21.28 -11.94
C PRO A 940 11.59 -20.56 -12.10
N LEU A 941 11.39 -19.99 -13.28
CA LEU A 941 10.16 -19.30 -13.65
C LEU A 941 9.17 -20.32 -14.23
N PRO A 942 7.86 -20.10 -14.05
CA PRO A 942 6.86 -20.92 -14.70
C PRO A 942 6.95 -20.74 -16.22
N GLN A 943 6.68 -21.83 -16.96
CA GLN A 943 6.41 -21.71 -18.40
C GLN A 943 5.13 -20.89 -18.63
N ASN A 944 5.10 -20.16 -19.76
CA ASN A 944 4.01 -19.25 -20.10
C ASN A 944 3.76 -18.23 -18.99
N LEU A 945 4.73 -17.36 -18.73
CA LEU A 945 4.65 -16.39 -17.65
C LEU A 945 3.55 -15.35 -17.94
N GLU A 946 2.60 -15.17 -17.02
CA GLU A 946 1.46 -14.27 -17.19
C GLU A 946 1.58 -13.03 -16.32
N VAL A 947 1.64 -11.87 -16.94
CA VAL A 947 1.75 -10.57 -16.27
C VAL A 947 0.65 -9.66 -16.77
N ASN A 948 -0.14 -9.11 -15.85
CA ASN A 948 -1.14 -8.11 -16.14
C ASN A 948 -0.68 -6.79 -15.52
N GLY A 949 -0.42 -5.79 -16.35
CA GLY A 949 0.13 -4.52 -15.88
C GLY A 949 0.83 -3.72 -16.96
N ILE A 950 1.17 -2.49 -16.59
CA ILE A 950 1.97 -1.58 -17.40
C ILE A 950 3.38 -1.58 -16.82
N LEU A 951 4.35 -1.96 -17.65
CA LEU A 951 5.75 -2.06 -17.27
C LEU A 951 6.50 -0.86 -17.87
N MET A 952 7.16 -0.08 -17.02
CA MET A 952 7.87 1.11 -17.44
C MET A 952 9.30 1.16 -16.89
N SER A 953 10.27 1.39 -17.77
CA SER A 953 11.66 1.70 -17.39
C SER A 953 12.08 3.03 -18.02
N SER A 954 12.40 4.02 -17.19
CA SER A 954 12.73 5.37 -17.67
C SER A 954 14.10 5.47 -18.34
N ALA A 955 15.07 4.72 -17.83
CA ALA A 955 16.45 4.75 -18.33
C ALA A 955 16.89 3.46 -19.04
N GLY A 956 16.22 2.34 -18.78
CA GLY A 956 16.61 1.01 -19.23
C GLY A 956 15.59 0.33 -20.14
N ARG A 957 15.47 -0.99 -19.98
CA ARG A 957 14.68 -1.90 -20.81
C ARG A 957 13.68 -2.69 -19.97
N VAL A 958 12.67 -3.24 -20.64
CA VAL A 958 11.87 -4.35 -20.10
C VAL A 958 12.20 -5.60 -20.91
N TYR A 959 12.88 -6.58 -20.32
CA TYR A 959 13.48 -7.69 -21.08
C TYR A 959 13.60 -8.97 -20.26
N ALA A 960 13.79 -10.11 -20.93
CA ALA A 960 14.12 -11.39 -20.27
C ALA A 960 15.58 -11.77 -20.55
N ASP A 961 16.24 -12.41 -19.59
CA ASP A 961 17.62 -12.91 -19.72
C ASP A 961 17.67 -14.15 -20.65
N TYR A 962 17.15 -14.02 -21.87
CA TYR A 962 16.89 -15.12 -22.81
C TYR A 962 18.15 -15.96 -23.11
N ASP A 963 19.31 -15.33 -23.10
CA ASP A 963 20.64 -15.90 -23.33
C ASP A 963 21.07 -16.90 -22.25
N SER A 964 20.51 -16.76 -21.04
CA SER A 964 20.77 -17.66 -19.93
C SER A 964 19.81 -18.86 -19.89
N PHE A 965 18.68 -18.84 -20.61
CA PHE A 965 17.73 -19.95 -20.62
C PHE A 965 18.20 -21.10 -21.52
N THR A 966 18.00 -22.32 -21.04
CA THR A 966 18.13 -23.53 -21.85
C THR A 966 16.79 -23.88 -22.52
N GLY A 967 16.58 -23.40 -23.74
CA GLY A 967 15.38 -23.71 -24.53
C GLY A 967 14.20 -22.75 -24.34
N SER A 968 13.11 -23.04 -25.06
CA SER A 968 11.87 -22.26 -25.02
C SER A 968 11.15 -22.38 -23.68
N ARG A 969 10.70 -21.25 -23.14
CA ARG A 969 9.88 -21.14 -21.92
C ARG A 969 8.40 -20.87 -22.21
N GLY A 970 7.98 -21.03 -23.46
CA GLY A 970 6.65 -20.65 -23.92
C GLY A 970 6.57 -19.14 -24.15
N ASN A 971 5.43 -18.51 -23.85
CA ASN A 971 5.23 -17.07 -24.07
C ASN A 971 5.34 -16.25 -22.78
N PHE A 972 5.82 -15.01 -22.90
CA PHE A 972 5.53 -13.96 -21.94
C PHE A 972 4.19 -13.37 -22.35
N ASN A 973 3.15 -13.71 -21.61
CA ASN A 973 1.80 -13.21 -21.81
C ASN A 973 1.66 -11.90 -21.03
N LEU A 974 1.58 -10.79 -21.74
CA LEU A 974 1.40 -9.48 -21.14
C LEU A 974 0.01 -8.96 -21.46
N GLN A 975 -0.74 -8.56 -20.44
CA GLN A 975 -1.96 -7.78 -20.63
C GLN A 975 -1.76 -6.36 -20.08
N GLY A 976 -1.55 -5.40 -20.96
CA GLY A 976 -1.23 -4.01 -20.60
C GLY A 976 -0.31 -3.35 -21.62
N GLY A 977 0.85 -2.87 -21.17
CA GLY A 977 1.77 -2.12 -22.02
C GLY A 977 3.23 -2.12 -21.55
N ILE A 978 4.15 -1.91 -22.48
CA ILE A 978 5.59 -1.78 -22.20
C ILE A 978 6.08 -0.40 -22.61
N ILE A 979 6.72 0.30 -21.67
CA ILE A 979 7.34 1.61 -21.88
C ILE A 979 8.80 1.49 -21.49
N SER A 980 9.70 1.80 -22.42
CA SER A 980 11.13 1.66 -22.14
C SER A 980 11.98 2.69 -22.85
N ASN A 981 13.16 2.96 -22.28
CA ASN A 981 14.15 3.79 -22.95
C ASN A 981 14.74 3.07 -24.16
N TYR A 982 15.05 1.79 -24.01
CA TYR A 982 15.55 0.93 -25.09
C TYR A 982 14.61 -0.26 -25.30
N TYR A 983 14.59 -0.80 -26.50
CA TYR A 983 13.81 -2.01 -26.78
C TYR A 983 14.41 -3.22 -26.07
N GLY A 984 13.58 -3.99 -25.37
CA GLY A 984 14.00 -5.21 -24.65
C GLY A 984 13.55 -6.49 -25.36
N GLN A 985 14.45 -7.47 -25.42
CA GLN A 985 14.20 -8.78 -26.02
C GLN A 985 13.76 -9.78 -24.95
N PHE A 986 12.79 -10.65 -25.28
CA PHE A 986 12.25 -11.67 -24.37
C PHE A 986 12.72 -13.09 -24.71
N GLY A 987 13.11 -13.31 -25.96
CA GLY A 987 13.51 -14.61 -26.47
C GLY A 987 14.29 -14.51 -27.76
N GLU A 988 15.08 -15.54 -28.03
CA GLU A 988 15.72 -15.76 -29.31
C GLU A 988 14.77 -16.54 -30.22
N GLN A 989 14.64 -16.12 -31.47
CA GLN A 989 13.75 -16.75 -32.45
C GLN A 989 14.53 -17.27 -33.64
N GLN A 990 14.13 -18.45 -34.12
CA GLN A 990 14.55 -19.01 -35.39
C GLN A 990 13.29 -19.18 -36.25
N GLY A 991 13.09 -18.27 -37.22
CA GLY A 991 11.82 -18.16 -37.94
C GLY A 991 10.69 -17.72 -37.01
N SER A 992 9.59 -18.49 -36.98
CA SER A 992 8.43 -18.25 -36.09
C SER A 992 8.54 -18.94 -34.72
N THR A 993 9.60 -19.73 -34.48
CA THR A 993 9.75 -20.53 -33.26
C THR A 993 10.74 -19.87 -32.30
N VAL A 994 10.37 -19.82 -31.02
CA VAL A 994 11.27 -19.36 -29.95
C VAL A 994 12.19 -20.50 -29.57
N VAL A 995 13.50 -20.30 -29.72
CA VAL A 995 14.52 -21.30 -29.40
C VAL A 995 15.02 -21.16 -27.97
N ASN A 996 15.21 -19.93 -27.48
CA ASN A 996 15.63 -19.63 -26.11
C ASN A 996 14.77 -18.51 -25.50
N GLY A 997 14.43 -18.61 -24.21
CA GLY A 997 13.63 -17.60 -23.50
C GLY A 997 12.15 -17.66 -23.85
N TYR A 998 11.48 -16.50 -23.87
CA TYR A 998 10.04 -16.37 -24.06
C TYR A 998 9.65 -15.78 -25.42
N GLY A 999 8.57 -16.33 -26.00
CA GLY A 999 7.80 -15.66 -27.05
C GLY A 999 7.05 -14.45 -26.52
N ARG A 1000 6.52 -13.62 -27.41
CA ARG A 1000 5.77 -12.42 -27.05
C ARG A 1000 4.30 -12.64 -27.37
N ALA A 1001 3.42 -12.53 -26.37
CA ALA A 1001 1.99 -12.61 -26.56
C ALA A 1001 1.32 -11.47 -25.77
N PHE A 1002 1.29 -10.28 -26.37
CA PHE A 1002 0.93 -9.05 -25.66
C PHE A 1002 -0.46 -8.60 -26.10
N ALA A 1003 -1.39 -8.52 -25.16
CA ALA A 1003 -2.71 -7.94 -25.34
C ALA A 1003 -2.74 -6.54 -24.71
N TYR A 1004 -3.24 -5.56 -25.44
CA TYR A 1004 -3.43 -4.23 -24.90
C TYR A 1004 -4.58 -4.19 -23.88
N ASP A 1005 -4.44 -3.36 -22.84
CA ASP A 1005 -5.54 -3.05 -21.92
C ASP A 1005 -6.33 -1.83 -22.44
N PRO A 1006 -7.50 -2.00 -23.07
CA PRO A 1006 -8.24 -0.90 -23.68
C PRO A 1006 -8.78 0.10 -22.65
N ARG A 1007 -8.77 -0.23 -21.35
CA ARG A 1007 -9.15 0.72 -20.29
C ARG A 1007 -8.13 1.83 -20.11
N THR A 1008 -6.88 1.66 -20.56
CA THR A 1008 -5.85 2.70 -20.48
C THR A 1008 -5.87 3.64 -21.69
N GLU A 1009 -6.65 3.31 -22.73
CA GLU A 1009 -6.77 4.12 -23.95
C GLU A 1009 -7.29 5.51 -23.61
N GLY A 1010 -6.56 6.54 -24.05
CA GLY A 1010 -6.85 7.93 -23.72
C GLY A 1010 -6.91 8.17 -22.21
N SER A 1011 -5.97 7.62 -21.44
CA SER A 1011 -5.82 7.84 -19.99
C SER A 1011 -7.08 7.58 -19.14
N ARG A 1012 -7.98 6.69 -19.58
CA ARG A 1012 -9.26 6.46 -18.88
C ARG A 1012 -9.09 5.77 -17.53
N LEU A 1013 -8.19 4.79 -17.46
CA LEU A 1013 -7.73 4.14 -16.25
C LEU A 1013 -6.20 4.15 -16.24
N THR A 1014 -5.59 4.48 -15.10
CA THR A 1014 -4.13 4.62 -15.00
C THR A 1014 -3.70 4.14 -13.63
N PRO A 1015 -2.55 3.44 -13.53
CA PRO A 1015 -2.01 3.11 -12.22
C PRO A 1015 -1.78 4.39 -11.39
N PRO A 1016 -2.01 4.34 -10.07
CA PRO A 1016 -1.95 5.53 -9.22
C PRO A 1016 -0.53 6.07 -9.18
N PHE A 1017 -0.35 7.39 -9.34
CA PHE A 1017 0.97 8.05 -9.38
C PHE A 1017 1.95 7.49 -10.44
N PHE A 1018 1.44 6.78 -11.45
CA PHE A 1018 2.25 6.33 -12.57
C PHE A 1018 2.79 7.52 -13.36
N PRO A 1019 3.99 7.43 -13.97
CA PRO A 1019 4.55 8.57 -14.67
C PRO A 1019 3.64 9.10 -15.80
N THR A 1020 3.56 10.43 -15.87
CA THR A 1020 2.86 11.19 -16.90
C THR A 1020 3.89 11.93 -17.77
N PHE A 1021 3.47 12.44 -18.92
CA PHE A 1021 4.33 13.27 -19.76
C PHE A 1021 3.70 14.64 -20.01
N THR A 1022 4.57 15.65 -20.14
CA THR A 1022 4.19 17.07 -20.14
C THR A 1022 3.74 17.57 -21.52
N GLN A 1023 3.89 16.77 -22.58
CA GLN A 1023 3.59 17.13 -23.96
C GLN A 1023 2.70 16.07 -24.62
N GLY A 1024 1.45 16.41 -24.90
CA GLY A 1024 0.52 15.55 -25.62
C GLY A 1024 -0.94 15.90 -25.37
N GLN A 1025 -1.85 15.18 -26.03
CA GLN A 1025 -3.29 15.41 -25.89
C GLN A 1025 -3.75 15.13 -24.47
N TRP A 1026 -4.13 16.19 -23.76
CA TRP A 1026 -4.82 16.06 -22.47
C TRP A 1026 -6.12 15.31 -22.67
N VAL A 1027 -6.53 14.58 -21.64
CA VAL A 1027 -7.72 13.75 -21.73
C VAL A 1027 -8.87 14.47 -21.07
N LEU A 1028 -9.94 14.58 -21.85
CA LEU A 1028 -11.20 15.14 -21.42
C LEU A 1028 -12.16 14.03 -20.99
N GLN A 1029 -12.66 14.11 -19.77
CA GLN A 1029 -13.75 13.26 -19.30
C GLN A 1029 -14.90 14.15 -18.81
N LEU A 1030 -16.11 13.83 -19.28
CA LEU A 1030 -17.36 14.40 -18.78
C LEU A 1030 -18.13 13.31 -18.03
N ASP A 1031 -18.48 13.60 -16.79
CA ASP A 1031 -19.19 12.67 -15.92
C ASP A 1031 -20.48 13.33 -15.36
N GLN A 1032 -21.57 12.56 -15.38
CA GLN A 1032 -22.81 12.82 -14.65
C GLN A 1032 -23.00 11.68 -13.64
N ASN A 1033 -22.84 11.97 -12.34
CA ASN A 1033 -23.07 11.00 -11.26
C ASN A 1033 -22.22 9.70 -11.30
N GLY A 1034 -21.02 9.70 -11.88
CA GLY A 1034 -20.13 8.53 -11.93
C GLY A 1034 -20.29 7.63 -13.16
N VAL A 1035 -21.01 8.08 -14.19
CA VAL A 1035 -21.18 7.38 -15.47
C VAL A 1035 -20.35 8.11 -16.54
N SER A 1036 -19.23 7.50 -16.91
CA SER A 1036 -18.39 7.98 -18.01
C SER A 1036 -19.15 7.88 -19.33
N LYS A 1037 -19.30 9.02 -20.01
CA LYS A 1037 -19.78 9.17 -21.40
C LYS A 1037 -21.32 9.14 -21.56
N VAL A 1038 -21.92 10.33 -21.65
CA VAL A 1038 -23.27 10.49 -22.23
C VAL A 1038 -23.14 10.37 -23.75
N THR A 1039 -23.21 9.14 -24.26
CA THR A 1039 -23.15 8.83 -25.70
C THR A 1039 -24.40 9.24 -26.47
N ASP A 1040 -25.52 9.52 -25.78
CA ASP A 1040 -26.73 10.07 -26.37
C ASP A 1040 -27.23 11.30 -25.58
N PRO A 1041 -27.15 12.52 -26.15
CA PRO A 1041 -27.70 13.72 -25.53
C PRO A 1041 -29.22 13.67 -25.29
N ASN A 1042 -29.94 12.70 -25.86
CA ASN A 1042 -31.36 12.47 -25.62
C ASN A 1042 -31.65 11.59 -24.39
N GLN A 1043 -30.64 10.97 -23.78
CA GLN A 1043 -30.75 10.06 -22.62
C GLN A 1043 -30.40 10.73 -21.26
N VAL A 1044 -30.21 12.06 -21.22
CA VAL A 1044 -30.04 12.79 -19.96
C VAL A 1044 -31.37 12.78 -19.19
N THR A 1045 -31.57 11.72 -18.41
CA THR A 1045 -32.75 11.52 -17.60
C THR A 1045 -32.55 12.29 -16.29
N LEU A 1046 -33.20 13.44 -16.15
CA LEU A 1046 -33.31 14.13 -14.87
C LEU A 1046 -34.00 13.17 -13.90
N ASN A 1047 -33.31 12.76 -12.84
CA ASN A 1047 -33.84 11.83 -11.86
C ASN A 1047 -35.00 12.52 -11.12
N THR A 1048 -36.24 12.14 -11.45
CA THR A 1048 -37.48 12.74 -10.92
C THR A 1048 -37.85 12.27 -9.51
N SER A 1049 -36.97 11.50 -8.85
CA SER A 1049 -37.23 10.86 -7.57
C SER A 1049 -36.92 11.74 -6.35
N PHE A 1050 -37.42 12.98 -6.32
CA PHE A 1050 -37.51 13.80 -5.11
C PHE A 1050 -38.80 14.62 -5.12
N ILE A 1051 -39.95 13.93 -5.17
CA ILE A 1051 -41.23 14.51 -4.77
C ILE A 1051 -41.44 14.16 -3.29
N GLN A 1052 -40.84 14.95 -2.41
CA GLN A 1052 -41.39 15.13 -1.07
C GLN A 1052 -41.75 16.61 -0.94
N PRO A 1053 -43.05 16.95 -0.83
CA PRO A 1053 -43.44 18.30 -0.46
C PRO A 1053 -42.91 18.54 0.95
N THR A 1054 -41.84 19.33 1.07
CA THR A 1054 -41.44 19.92 2.35
C THR A 1054 -42.62 20.77 2.82
N LYS A 1055 -43.37 20.23 3.77
CA LYS A 1055 -44.23 21.00 4.66
C LYS A 1055 -43.34 22.02 5.36
N VAL A 1056 -43.61 23.30 5.13
CA VAL A 1056 -43.04 24.45 5.86
C VAL A 1056 -44.27 25.23 6.37
N PRO A 1057 -44.25 25.71 7.63
CA PRO A 1057 -45.43 25.85 8.51
C PRO A 1057 -46.53 26.80 8.04
#